data_AF-A0A327JG05-F1
#
_entry.id   AF-A0A327JG05-F1
#
_cell.length_a   1.000
_cell.length_b   1.000
_cell.length_c   1.000
_cell.angle_alpha   90.00
_cell.angle_beta   90.00
_cell.angle_gamma   90.00
#
_symmetry.space_group_name_H-M   'P 1'
#
loop_
_entity.id
_entity.type
_entity.pdbx_description
1 polymer ?
#
loop_
_entity_poly.entity_id
_entity_poly.type
_entity_poly.pdbx_seq_one_letter_code
_entity_poly.pdbx_strand_id
1 'polypeptide(L)'
;MQVQALNSVSKSNGYLKINNNQHRYYTPMNNVQDTFVKSKNMGLPIFEQTEKAIKVVSFGNIRPVQEIIKPAIQMRVQGVRHFQHNMDPEMLKQGIMLPINKMAEAMWKDGDKIDFKLNQRRIELVSRFGKIGRVPEEIAKIIYPVIKGNPRDFSFELSNLVAGNTKGASTIGLRVNLLYNGKDKRIARDAQEAFDEVLNDPEASKKAFFYQEPTTPKELLDKILAFESHENGDIAAKKMEKAVESIVNEIDNPQNKKILIVGHCKPDGDTLGCIMGLKNAIDMTHNDKQVECAVDDDVTGLFRHKLPGIDYNIKHPYSQEKINLLEASIKEAEARGESESIIDGLKLSLEKAKNPDLLLDNNKKYDLVVLMDVPSPARFTAGFKNHIENANKVVYIDHHPFKQEEWDKAKTTTGVDMTKIVDSGLAWIAERVPAACEQAAIIASKLKPSKNPLNPDNTIKTMNSKNDGNHSKLNAAVAAFVTGIWTDTGGFSRTANLLPEDIIDKNGERVSVYQRPNFYPEGFSKWLFNMTNNQIDKKWMRDNITYDINDKKSPNLEISARDQMVKIAEAGKYENINLGLGIVNATYDEMKEVLKIAQVHEPETSFLDVQNAFKYSEVMGQFRGETMKSLMTAGKNISKADQKEVGEYDADKIAVFICESERAGELNTEGKRSVENALRFSFRSQEGTIYAELLASLFNGGGHGGAAGGHIKGKDVTLNSAFTVKANGKVINDNKILYKMLMKNYDLMHDKKLTAADREAKKIHFELVPDEKGRTSAKIIEDLVRECRHAA
;
A
#
# COMPACT_ATOMS: atom_id res chain seq x y z
N MET A 1 -44.55 -20.20 7.69
CA MET A 1 -44.26 -18.95 6.95
C MET A 1 -45.46 -18.63 6.07
N GLN A 2 -46.13 -17.49 6.28
CA GLN A 2 -47.18 -17.01 5.38
C GLN A 2 -46.57 -16.70 4.02
N VAL A 3 -47.07 -17.35 2.96
CA VAL A 3 -46.67 -17.10 1.58
C VAL A 3 -47.29 -15.77 1.13
N GLN A 4 -46.48 -14.72 0.99
CA GLN A 4 -46.93 -13.41 0.51
C GLN A 4 -46.82 -13.34 -1.01
N ALA A 5 -47.89 -12.87 -1.65
CA ALA A 5 -48.02 -12.77 -3.11
C ALA A 5 -47.07 -11.72 -3.70
N LEU A 6 -46.39 -12.07 -4.79
CA LEU A 6 -45.60 -11.16 -5.62
C LEU A 6 -46.50 -10.25 -6.45
N ASN A 7 -46.24 -8.93 -6.44
CA ASN A 7 -47.10 -7.95 -7.09
C ASN A 7 -46.68 -7.60 -8.52
N SER A 8 -45.38 -7.59 -8.84
CA SER A 8 -44.92 -7.33 -10.21
C SER A 8 -43.50 -7.80 -10.46
N VAL A 9 -43.23 -8.12 -11.73
CA VAL A 9 -41.93 -8.47 -12.27
C VAL A 9 -41.67 -7.60 -13.51
N SER A 10 -40.52 -6.94 -13.60
CA SER A 10 -40.16 -6.08 -14.76
C SER A 10 -38.70 -6.23 -15.16
N LYS A 11 -38.38 -6.01 -16.44
CA LYS A 11 -37.00 -5.99 -16.96
C LYS A 11 -36.44 -4.56 -16.95
N SER A 12 -35.20 -4.39 -16.48
CA SER A 12 -34.40 -3.18 -16.72
C SER A 12 -32.90 -3.49 -16.67
N ASN A 13 -32.12 -3.01 -17.64
CA ASN A 13 -30.65 -3.01 -17.66
C ASN A 13 -29.98 -4.35 -17.25
N GLY A 14 -30.38 -5.47 -17.85
CA GLY A 14 -29.74 -6.77 -17.58
C GLY A 14 -30.21 -7.49 -16.30
N TYR A 15 -31.16 -6.92 -15.54
CA TYR A 15 -31.69 -7.50 -14.31
C TYR A 15 -33.19 -7.84 -14.39
N LEU A 16 -33.57 -8.86 -13.63
CA LEU A 16 -34.95 -9.24 -13.35
C LEU A 16 -35.37 -8.60 -12.03
N LYS A 17 -36.30 -7.64 -12.07
CA LYS A 17 -36.79 -6.91 -10.89
C LYS A 17 -38.03 -7.61 -10.36
N ILE A 18 -37.98 -8.11 -9.12
CA ILE A 18 -39.10 -8.79 -8.45
C ILE A 18 -39.54 -7.95 -7.25
N ASN A 19 -40.81 -7.51 -7.25
CA ASN A 19 -41.38 -6.69 -6.17
C ASN A 19 -42.30 -7.53 -5.26
N ASN A 20 -42.01 -7.54 -3.97
CA ASN A 20 -42.98 -7.84 -2.90
C ASN A 20 -43.24 -6.55 -2.08
N ASN A 21 -44.34 -6.52 -1.31
CA ASN A 21 -44.77 -5.44 -0.42
C ASN A 21 -43.70 -4.94 0.58
N GLN A 22 -42.65 -5.73 0.85
CA GLN A 22 -41.60 -5.36 1.81
C GLN A 22 -40.17 -5.32 1.23
N HIS A 23 -39.89 -6.00 0.12
CA HIS A 23 -38.54 -6.14 -0.43
C HIS A 23 -38.53 -6.13 -1.96
N ARG A 24 -37.44 -5.62 -2.54
CA ARG A 24 -37.13 -5.72 -3.98
C ARG A 24 -35.93 -6.63 -4.15
N TYR A 25 -36.06 -7.61 -5.05
CA TYR A 25 -34.99 -8.53 -5.40
C TYR A 25 -34.51 -8.23 -6.82
N TYR A 26 -33.20 -8.30 -7.03
CA TYR A 26 -32.55 -8.13 -8.32
C TYR A 26 -31.72 -9.37 -8.62
N THR A 27 -31.94 -9.99 -9.76
CA THR A 27 -31.15 -11.13 -10.24
C THR A 27 -30.57 -10.80 -11.61
N PRO A 28 -29.25 -10.95 -11.81
CA PRO A 28 -28.63 -10.76 -13.12
C PRO A 28 -29.10 -11.85 -14.09
N MET A 29 -29.50 -11.46 -15.31
CA MET A 29 -29.86 -12.41 -16.36
C MET A 29 -28.61 -12.77 -17.17
N ASN A 30 -28.11 -13.98 -16.97
CA ASN A 30 -26.90 -14.43 -17.65
C ASN A 30 -27.13 -15.01 -19.07
N ASN A 31 -28.36 -15.09 -19.60
CA ASN A 31 -28.61 -15.47 -21.00
C ASN A 31 -30.00 -15.03 -21.49
N VAL A 32 -30.07 -14.63 -22.76
CA VAL A 32 -31.28 -14.16 -23.46
C VAL A 32 -32.04 -15.36 -24.04
N GLN A 33 -32.96 -16.01 -23.30
CA GLN A 33 -34.07 -16.78 -23.90
C GLN A 33 -35.20 -17.27 -22.95
N ASP A 34 -35.36 -16.72 -21.75
CA ASP A 34 -36.39 -17.22 -20.82
C ASP A 34 -37.75 -16.49 -20.95
N THR A 35 -38.84 -17.25 -20.99
CA THR A 35 -40.22 -16.75 -20.89
C THR A 35 -40.84 -17.09 -19.54
N PHE A 36 -41.68 -16.17 -19.03
CA PHE A 36 -42.29 -16.25 -17.70
C PHE A 36 -43.75 -16.72 -17.83
N VAL A 37 -44.12 -17.82 -17.16
CA VAL A 37 -45.53 -18.25 -17.07
C VAL A 37 -45.96 -18.28 -15.61
N LYS A 38 -47.07 -17.60 -15.31
CA LYS A 38 -47.67 -17.56 -13.97
C LYS A 38 -48.48 -18.84 -13.76
N SER A 39 -48.03 -19.74 -12.89
CA SER A 39 -48.80 -20.94 -12.50
C SER A 39 -50.09 -20.54 -11.79
N LYS A 40 -51.21 -21.16 -12.16
CA LYS A 40 -52.53 -20.93 -11.54
C LYS A 40 -52.74 -21.67 -10.21
N ASN A 41 -51.88 -22.62 -9.82
CA ASN A 41 -52.23 -23.57 -8.73
C ASN A 41 -51.20 -23.78 -7.61
N MET A 42 -50.03 -23.14 -7.61
CA MET A 42 -49.16 -23.11 -6.43
C MET A 42 -48.46 -21.76 -6.36
N GLY A 43 -48.47 -21.11 -5.19
CA GLY A 43 -47.88 -19.79 -4.96
C GLY A 43 -46.35 -19.73 -5.02
N LEU A 44 -45.71 -20.57 -5.85
CA LEU A 44 -44.28 -20.56 -6.15
C LEU A 44 -44.08 -20.38 -7.66
N PRO A 45 -43.18 -19.50 -8.11
CA PRO A 45 -42.84 -19.41 -9.52
C PRO A 45 -42.09 -20.67 -9.97
N ILE A 46 -42.47 -21.24 -11.12
CA ILE A 46 -41.78 -22.35 -11.78
C ILE A 46 -41.04 -21.74 -12.99
N PHE A 47 -39.75 -22.06 -13.12
CA PHE A 47 -38.95 -21.76 -14.32
C PHE A 47 -39.06 -22.97 -15.26
N GLU A 48 -39.47 -22.75 -16.51
CA GLU A 48 -39.45 -23.79 -17.54
C GLU A 48 -38.43 -23.41 -18.60
N GLN A 49 -37.37 -24.22 -18.73
CA GLN A 49 -36.44 -24.16 -19.85
C GLN A 49 -36.77 -25.34 -20.75
N THR A 50 -37.12 -25.08 -22.01
CA THR A 50 -37.25 -26.13 -23.02
C THR A 50 -35.86 -26.68 -23.34
N GLU A 51 -35.45 -27.73 -22.62
CA GLU A 51 -34.88 -28.98 -23.16
C GLU A 51 -33.91 -29.75 -22.24
N LYS A 52 -33.46 -29.26 -21.07
CA LYS A 52 -32.74 -30.12 -20.09
C LYS A 52 -33.05 -29.75 -18.65
N ALA A 53 -33.32 -30.78 -17.84
CA ALA A 53 -33.82 -30.69 -16.47
C ALA A 53 -32.97 -29.80 -15.54
N ILE A 54 -33.63 -28.92 -14.79
CA ILE A 54 -33.00 -28.06 -13.78
C ILE A 54 -33.05 -28.73 -12.40
N LYS A 55 -31.88 -28.87 -11.75
CA LYS A 55 -31.78 -29.06 -10.30
C LYS A 55 -32.20 -27.75 -9.61
N VAL A 56 -33.36 -27.76 -8.95
CA VAL A 56 -33.83 -26.63 -8.14
C VAL A 56 -32.92 -26.50 -6.92
N VAL A 57 -32.10 -25.44 -6.88
CA VAL A 57 -31.40 -25.04 -5.65
C VAL A 57 -32.38 -24.19 -4.84
N SER A 58 -32.79 -24.70 -3.68
CA SER A 58 -33.48 -23.95 -2.65
C SER A 58 -32.80 -22.58 -2.44
N PHE A 59 -33.56 -21.48 -2.52
CA PHE A 59 -33.10 -20.12 -2.19
C PHE A 59 -32.94 -19.92 -0.67
N GLY A 60 -32.28 -20.86 0.00
CA GLY A 60 -31.97 -20.78 1.43
C GLY A 60 -30.84 -19.82 1.80
N ASN A 61 -30.10 -19.29 0.81
CA ASN A 61 -28.86 -18.53 1.04
C ASN A 61 -28.85 -17.10 0.49
N ILE A 62 -30.01 -16.47 0.29
CA ILE A 62 -30.04 -15.01 0.15
C ILE A 62 -29.88 -14.44 1.56
N ARG A 63 -28.63 -14.19 1.98
CA ARG A 63 -28.37 -13.42 3.20
C ARG A 63 -29.05 -12.05 3.04
N PRO A 64 -29.73 -11.53 4.07
CA PRO A 64 -30.17 -10.16 4.05
C PRO A 64 -28.95 -9.28 3.81
N VAL A 65 -29.03 -8.40 2.81
CA VAL A 65 -28.11 -7.25 2.72
C VAL A 65 -28.17 -6.57 4.09
N GLN A 66 -27.00 -6.40 4.70
CA GLN A 66 -26.83 -5.81 6.04
C GLN A 66 -27.75 -4.61 6.25
N GLU A 67 -28.30 -4.51 7.45
CA GLU A 67 -29.09 -3.37 7.91
C GLU A 67 -28.33 -2.07 7.64
N ILE A 68 -28.92 -1.26 6.75
CA ILE A 68 -28.68 0.18 6.48
C ILE A 68 -27.34 0.71 7.02
N ILE A 69 -26.28 0.53 6.23
CA ILE A 69 -25.14 1.45 6.27
C ILE A 69 -25.71 2.82 5.91
N LYS A 70 -25.42 3.86 6.70
CA LYS A 70 -25.80 5.23 6.31
C LYS A 70 -25.18 5.51 4.94
N PRO A 71 -25.95 5.95 3.93
CA PRO A 71 -25.39 6.24 2.62
C PRO A 71 -24.26 7.25 2.76
N ALA A 72 -23.07 6.88 2.28
CA ALA A 72 -21.88 7.72 2.39
C ALA A 72 -20.90 7.44 1.25
N ILE A 73 -20.14 8.47 0.89
CA ILE A 73 -19.10 8.40 -0.13
C ILE A 73 -17.93 9.31 0.23
N GLN A 74 -16.71 8.87 -0.05
CA GLN A 74 -15.51 9.70 0.10
C GLN A 74 -15.10 10.28 -1.26
N MET A 75 -14.55 11.48 -1.29
CA MET A 75 -14.10 12.12 -2.54
C MET A 75 -12.94 13.08 -2.32
N ARG A 76 -12.16 13.31 -3.39
CA ARG A 76 -11.18 14.39 -3.47
C ARG A 76 -11.90 15.74 -3.57
N VAL A 77 -11.30 16.77 -2.99
CA VAL A 77 -11.77 18.16 -3.16
C VAL A 77 -11.09 18.79 -4.37
N GLN A 78 -11.88 19.39 -5.26
CA GLN A 78 -11.38 20.14 -6.40
C GLN A 78 -11.02 21.58 -6.01
N GLY A 79 -9.93 22.10 -6.59
CA GLY A 79 -9.50 23.48 -6.41
C GLY A 79 -8.63 23.73 -5.19
N VAL A 80 -8.22 22.70 -4.46
CA VAL A 80 -7.40 22.83 -3.24
C VAL A 80 -6.09 23.59 -3.52
N ARG A 81 -5.43 23.30 -4.64
CA ARG A 81 -4.21 24.00 -5.10
C ARG A 81 -4.40 25.50 -5.29
N HIS A 82 -5.55 25.91 -5.84
CA HIS A 82 -5.88 27.33 -5.97
C HIS A 82 -5.90 28.01 -4.59
N PHE A 83 -6.37 27.32 -3.56
CA PHE A 83 -6.40 27.83 -2.18
C PHE A 83 -5.10 27.58 -1.40
N GLN A 84 -4.04 27.08 -2.05
CA GLN A 84 -2.67 26.91 -1.51
C GLN A 84 -1.68 27.94 -2.05
N HIS A 85 -1.76 28.21 -3.36
CA HIS A 85 -0.71 28.94 -4.07
C HIS A 85 -1.15 30.28 -4.67
N ASN A 86 -2.45 30.55 -4.77
CA ASN A 86 -2.91 31.84 -5.29
C ASN A 86 -3.07 32.87 -4.18
N MET A 87 -1.97 33.57 -3.86
CA MET A 87 -2.06 34.96 -3.43
C MET A 87 -1.10 35.87 -4.18
N ASP A 88 -1.55 37.11 -4.28
CA ASP A 88 -0.78 38.32 -4.53
C ASP A 88 0.59 38.27 -3.80
N PRO A 89 1.71 38.52 -4.52
CA PRO A 89 3.06 38.60 -3.95
C PRO A 89 3.19 39.49 -2.70
N GLU A 90 2.29 40.47 -2.50
CA GLU A 90 2.29 41.33 -1.32
C GLU A 90 1.86 40.61 -0.03
N MET A 91 0.91 39.66 -0.11
CA MET A 91 0.45 38.90 1.06
C MET A 91 1.46 37.83 1.50
N LEU A 92 2.24 37.30 0.56
CA LEU A 92 3.40 36.44 0.84
C LEU A 92 4.47 37.19 1.66
N LYS A 93 4.73 38.46 1.35
CA LYS A 93 5.65 39.31 2.13
C LYS A 93 5.14 39.63 3.54
N GLN A 94 3.84 39.51 3.79
CA GLN A 94 3.21 39.79 5.09
C GLN A 94 3.02 38.53 5.96
N GLY A 95 3.41 37.34 5.49
CA GLY A 95 3.37 36.11 6.30
C GLY A 95 1.95 35.56 6.59
N ILE A 96 0.95 35.91 5.79
CA ILE A 96 -0.45 35.50 6.02
C ILE A 96 -0.68 34.08 5.46
N MET A 97 -0.92 33.11 6.36
CA MET A 97 -1.26 31.73 5.97
C MET A 97 -2.68 31.61 5.37
N LEU A 98 -2.78 30.84 4.28
CA LEU A 98 -4.03 30.52 3.59
C LEU A 98 -4.91 29.49 4.34
N PRO A 99 -6.22 29.42 4.05
CA PRO A 99 -7.14 28.51 4.75
C PRO A 99 -6.70 27.04 4.74
N ILE A 100 -6.17 26.55 3.61
CA ILE A 100 -5.69 25.17 3.48
C ILE A 100 -4.44 24.93 4.32
N ASN A 101 -3.46 25.83 4.30
CA ASN A 101 -2.25 25.72 5.12
C ASN A 101 -2.57 25.84 6.62
N LYS A 102 -3.46 26.76 6.99
CA LYS A 102 -3.98 26.86 8.37
C LYS A 102 -4.66 25.57 8.80
N MET A 103 -5.44 24.94 7.92
CA MET A 103 -6.08 23.66 8.18
C MET A 103 -5.08 22.51 8.31
N ALA A 104 -4.02 22.50 7.50
CA ALA A 104 -2.96 21.49 7.56
C ALA A 104 -2.16 21.53 8.86
N GLU A 105 -1.84 22.73 9.34
CA GLU A 105 -1.14 22.97 10.61
C GLU A 105 -2.05 22.80 11.83
N ALA A 106 -3.35 23.04 11.67
CA ALA A 106 -4.29 22.94 12.77
C ALA A 106 -4.43 21.50 13.27
N MET A 107 -4.80 21.38 14.56
CA MET A 107 -5.31 20.12 15.11
C MET A 107 -6.71 19.89 14.54
N TRP A 108 -6.78 19.03 13.53
CA TRP A 108 -8.02 18.52 12.93
C TRP A 108 -8.11 17.02 13.19
N LYS A 109 -9.33 16.50 13.21
CA LYS A 109 -9.61 15.07 13.35
C LYS A 109 -10.40 14.56 12.16
N ASP A 110 -10.20 13.30 11.83
CA ASP A 110 -11.07 12.59 10.90
C ASP A 110 -12.52 12.66 11.40
N GLY A 111 -13.45 13.04 10.51
CA GLY A 111 -14.84 13.32 10.86
C GLY A 111 -15.15 14.78 11.23
N ASP A 112 -14.16 15.67 11.30
CA ASP A 112 -14.41 17.10 11.57
C ASP A 112 -15.35 17.70 10.51
N LYS A 113 -16.43 18.37 10.95
CA LYS A 113 -17.44 18.90 10.04
C LYS A 113 -16.90 20.01 9.14
N ILE A 114 -17.35 19.99 7.88
CA ILE A 114 -17.09 21.00 6.86
C ILE A 114 -18.42 21.55 6.39
N ASP A 115 -18.53 22.88 6.33
CA ASP A 115 -19.71 23.54 5.79
C ASP A 115 -19.72 23.49 4.26
N PHE A 116 -20.91 23.54 3.66
CA PHE A 116 -21.03 23.58 2.20
C PHE A 116 -22.08 24.59 1.71
N LYS A 117 -21.89 25.08 0.49
CA LYS A 117 -22.82 26.00 -0.19
C LYS A 117 -23.18 25.47 -1.57
N LEU A 118 -24.47 25.51 -1.91
CA LEU A 118 -24.97 25.13 -3.22
C LEU A 118 -25.06 26.37 -4.12
N ASN A 119 -24.43 26.35 -5.30
CA ASN A 119 -24.47 27.46 -6.25
C ASN A 119 -24.52 26.96 -7.71
N GLN A 120 -25.63 27.18 -8.43
CA GLN A 120 -25.76 26.91 -9.87
C GLN A 120 -25.17 25.54 -10.32
N ARG A 121 -25.42 24.46 -9.55
CA ARG A 121 -24.90 23.07 -9.72
C ARG A 121 -23.50 22.78 -9.18
N ARG A 122 -22.90 23.70 -8.43
CA ARG A 122 -21.64 23.51 -7.68
C ARG A 122 -21.93 23.32 -6.20
N ILE A 123 -21.10 22.53 -5.55
CA ILE A 123 -21.10 22.32 -4.10
C ILE A 123 -19.76 22.84 -3.59
N GLU A 124 -19.75 24.05 -3.05
CA GLU A 124 -18.54 24.66 -2.48
C GLU A 124 -18.33 24.21 -1.05
N LEU A 125 -17.08 23.96 -0.66
CA LEU A 125 -16.70 23.49 0.67
C LEU A 125 -15.99 24.60 1.44
N VAL A 126 -16.36 24.77 2.70
CA VAL A 126 -15.91 25.86 3.57
C VAL A 126 -15.52 25.28 4.94
N SER A 127 -14.29 25.55 5.35
CA SER A 127 -13.80 25.23 6.71
C SER A 127 -13.97 26.44 7.63
N ARG A 128 -13.67 26.26 8.92
CA ARG A 128 -13.53 27.37 9.88
C ARG A 128 -12.51 28.44 9.48
N PHE A 129 -11.58 28.13 8.58
CA PHE A 129 -10.56 29.06 8.09
C PHE A 129 -10.94 29.74 6.77
N GLY A 130 -12.08 29.38 6.17
CA GLY A 130 -12.55 29.91 4.88
C GLY A 130 -12.76 28.83 3.83
N LYS A 131 -12.94 29.25 2.59
CA LYS A 131 -13.18 28.35 1.44
C LYS A 131 -11.96 27.46 1.19
N ILE A 132 -12.22 26.17 1.02
CA ILE A 132 -11.18 25.13 0.86
C ILE A 132 -11.26 24.41 -0.49
N GLY A 133 -12.34 24.62 -1.25
CA GLY A 133 -12.51 24.03 -2.57
C GLY A 133 -13.98 23.77 -2.89
N ARG A 134 -14.22 22.76 -3.71
CA ARG A 134 -15.55 22.31 -4.12
C ARG A 134 -15.56 20.81 -4.43
N VAL A 135 -16.75 20.22 -4.47
CA VAL A 135 -16.94 18.87 -5.04
C VAL A 135 -16.57 18.90 -6.52
N PRO A 136 -15.84 17.88 -7.04
CA PRO A 136 -15.53 17.76 -8.47
C PRO A 136 -16.78 17.81 -9.35
N GLU A 137 -16.68 18.40 -10.54
CA GLU A 137 -17.85 18.67 -11.39
C GLU A 137 -18.55 17.38 -11.85
N GLU A 138 -17.78 16.34 -12.17
CA GLU A 138 -18.29 15.02 -12.53
C GLU A 138 -19.05 14.33 -11.40
N ILE A 139 -18.59 14.46 -10.15
CA ILE A 139 -19.30 13.94 -8.97
C ILE A 139 -20.55 14.80 -8.70
N ALA A 140 -20.40 16.13 -8.73
CA ALA A 140 -21.47 17.08 -8.45
C ALA A 140 -22.67 16.90 -9.40
N LYS A 141 -22.43 16.58 -10.68
CA LYS A 141 -23.51 16.29 -11.66
C LYS A 141 -24.45 15.19 -11.15
N ILE A 142 -23.90 14.15 -10.51
CA ILE A 142 -24.64 12.99 -10.04
C ILE A 142 -25.29 13.27 -8.67
N ILE A 143 -24.55 13.85 -7.71
CA ILE A 143 -25.04 13.98 -6.32
C ILE A 143 -25.88 15.24 -6.06
N TYR A 144 -25.70 16.30 -6.85
CA TYR A 144 -26.37 17.59 -6.62
C TYR A 144 -27.91 17.50 -6.64
N PRO A 145 -28.56 16.72 -7.53
CA PRO A 145 -30.01 16.54 -7.50
C PRO A 145 -30.54 16.03 -6.16
N VAL A 146 -29.83 15.07 -5.54
CA VAL A 146 -30.25 14.47 -4.26
C VAL A 146 -30.04 15.45 -3.10
N ILE A 147 -28.90 16.14 -3.07
CA ILE A 147 -28.56 17.09 -2.00
C ILE A 147 -29.44 18.34 -2.05
N LYS A 148 -29.68 18.90 -3.25
CA LYS A 148 -30.44 20.16 -3.42
C LYS A 148 -31.83 20.09 -2.81
N GLY A 149 -32.49 18.95 -2.90
CA GLY A 149 -33.82 18.76 -2.34
C GLY A 149 -33.84 18.79 -0.81
N ASN A 150 -32.77 18.30 -0.16
CA ASN A 150 -32.74 18.05 1.28
C ASN A 150 -31.37 18.39 1.91
N PRO A 151 -30.84 19.61 1.75
CA PRO A 151 -29.45 19.91 2.09
C PRO A 151 -29.13 19.74 3.59
N ARG A 152 -30.13 19.88 4.47
CA ARG A 152 -29.95 19.69 5.92
C ARG A 152 -29.77 18.23 6.34
N ASP A 153 -30.14 17.29 5.46
CA ASP A 153 -29.98 15.87 5.71
C ASP A 153 -28.58 15.37 5.31
N PHE A 154 -27.73 16.22 4.74
CA PHE A 154 -26.37 15.86 4.33
C PHE A 154 -25.32 16.58 5.16
N SER A 155 -24.21 15.91 5.46
CA SER A 155 -23.01 16.54 6.03
C SER A 155 -21.78 16.25 5.19
N PHE A 156 -20.88 17.23 5.13
CA PHE A 156 -19.51 16.99 4.71
C PHE A 156 -18.61 16.91 5.94
N GLU A 157 -17.68 15.98 5.92
CA GLU A 157 -16.72 15.75 6.99
C GLU A 157 -15.32 15.62 6.40
N LEU A 158 -14.33 16.13 7.11
CA LEU A 158 -12.93 15.99 6.75
C LEU A 158 -12.54 14.51 6.88
N SER A 159 -11.98 13.93 5.82
CA SER A 159 -11.53 12.54 5.86
C SER A 159 -10.00 12.45 5.94
N ASN A 160 -9.33 13.10 5.00
CA ASN A 160 -7.89 12.98 4.89
C ASN A 160 -7.30 14.28 4.32
N LEU A 161 -6.21 14.72 4.92
CA LEU A 161 -5.41 15.83 4.44
C LEU A 161 -4.06 15.24 4.03
N VAL A 162 -4.02 14.75 2.80
CA VAL A 162 -2.84 14.15 2.21
C VAL A 162 -1.95 15.29 1.75
N ALA A 163 -1.06 15.82 2.60
CA ALA A 163 0.15 16.39 2.02
C ALA A 163 0.75 15.30 1.11
N GLY A 164 1.32 15.64 -0.05
CA GLY A 164 2.32 14.74 -0.64
C GLY A 164 3.21 14.23 0.50
N ASN A 165 3.62 12.97 0.49
CA ASN A 165 4.20 12.28 1.65
C ASN A 165 5.55 12.84 2.12
N THR A 166 5.80 14.12 1.86
CA THR A 166 6.98 14.90 2.11
C THR A 166 6.61 16.22 2.83
N LYS A 167 7.29 16.53 3.93
CA LYS A 167 7.46 17.88 4.48
C LYS A 167 7.82 18.84 3.34
N GLY A 168 7.12 19.97 3.26
CA GLY A 168 7.34 20.94 2.18
C GLY A 168 6.71 20.57 0.83
N ALA A 169 5.91 19.50 0.72
CA ALA A 169 5.09 19.28 -0.48
C ALA A 169 4.23 20.52 -0.76
N SER A 170 4.46 21.12 -1.92
CA SER A 170 3.73 22.26 -2.46
C SER A 170 2.22 22.03 -2.59
N THR A 171 1.77 20.77 -2.62
CA THR A 171 0.37 20.43 -2.85
C THR A 171 -0.19 19.53 -1.73
N ILE A 172 -1.03 20.12 -0.86
CA ILE A 172 -1.91 19.37 0.05
C ILE A 172 -3.11 18.85 -0.77
N GLY A 173 -3.22 17.54 -0.92
CA GLY A 173 -4.44 16.85 -1.31
C GLY A 173 -5.44 16.83 -0.15
N LEU A 174 -6.71 17.02 -0.46
CA LEU A 174 -7.79 17.02 0.53
C LEU A 174 -8.87 16.04 0.10
N ARG A 175 -9.32 15.19 1.05
CA ARG A 175 -10.46 14.30 0.90
C ARG A 175 -11.52 14.60 1.95
N VAL A 176 -12.77 14.51 1.54
CA VAL A 176 -13.95 14.69 2.39
C VAL A 176 -14.89 13.51 2.22
N ASN A 177 -15.64 13.22 3.28
CA ASN A 177 -16.76 12.30 3.26
C ASN A 177 -18.05 13.11 3.10
N LEU A 178 -18.98 12.61 2.29
CA LEU A 178 -20.35 13.07 2.24
C LEU A 178 -21.24 11.99 2.84
N LEU A 179 -22.04 12.34 3.85
CA LEU A 179 -22.93 11.42 4.56
C LEU A 179 -24.38 11.89 4.45
N TYR A 180 -25.29 10.93 4.28
CA TYR A 180 -26.73 11.14 4.52
C TYR A 180 -27.07 10.85 5.99
N ASN A 181 -27.52 11.88 6.71
CA ASN A 181 -27.91 11.84 8.12
C ASN A 181 -29.41 11.97 8.35
N GLY A 182 -30.19 12.12 7.27
CA GLY A 182 -31.65 12.23 7.36
C GLY A 182 -32.30 10.90 7.79
N LYS A 183 -33.59 10.98 8.11
CA LYS A 183 -34.39 9.81 8.55
C LYS A 183 -35.30 9.25 7.45
N ASP A 184 -35.39 9.90 6.29
CA ASP A 184 -36.27 9.46 5.21
C ASP A 184 -35.61 8.32 4.41
N LYS A 185 -36.20 7.13 4.50
CA LYS A 185 -35.69 5.93 3.82
C LYS A 185 -35.68 6.03 2.28
N ARG A 186 -36.55 6.85 1.69
CA ARG A 186 -36.55 7.09 0.24
C ARG A 186 -35.36 7.94 -0.15
N ILE A 187 -35.13 9.05 0.54
CA ILE A 187 -33.97 9.91 0.29
C ILE A 187 -32.67 9.16 0.58
N ALA A 188 -32.63 8.33 1.62
CA ALA A 188 -31.49 7.45 1.88
C ALA A 188 -31.19 6.53 0.69
N ARG A 189 -32.22 5.90 0.10
CA ARG A 189 -32.06 5.05 -1.08
C ARG A 189 -31.60 5.85 -2.29
N ASP A 190 -32.20 7.01 -2.56
CA ASP A 190 -31.84 7.86 -3.69
C ASP A 190 -30.40 8.38 -3.55
N ALA A 191 -29.95 8.66 -2.31
CA ALA A 191 -28.55 9.00 -2.01
C ALA A 191 -27.60 7.83 -2.26
N GLN A 192 -27.97 6.62 -1.81
CA GLN A 192 -27.19 5.41 -2.07
C GLN A 192 -27.06 5.15 -3.58
N GLU A 193 -28.16 5.22 -4.33
CA GLU A 193 -28.16 5.05 -5.79
C GLU A 193 -27.23 6.06 -6.48
N ALA A 194 -27.25 7.33 -6.04
CA ALA A 194 -26.35 8.36 -6.57
C ALA A 194 -24.87 8.11 -6.20
N PHE A 195 -24.58 7.63 -4.98
CA PHE A 195 -23.20 7.31 -4.59
C PHE A 195 -22.66 6.09 -5.34
N ASP A 196 -23.51 5.10 -5.59
CA ASP A 196 -23.18 3.94 -6.40
C ASP A 196 -22.92 4.36 -7.86
N GLU A 197 -23.73 5.26 -8.40
CA GLU A 197 -23.51 5.83 -9.73
C GLU A 197 -22.15 6.54 -9.81
N VAL A 198 -21.77 7.36 -8.81
CA VAL A 198 -20.45 8.01 -8.77
C VAL A 198 -19.31 6.98 -8.78
N LEU A 199 -19.42 5.91 -7.99
CA LEU A 199 -18.34 4.91 -7.86
C LEU A 199 -18.20 4.03 -9.10
N ASN A 200 -19.26 3.89 -9.89
CA ASN A 200 -19.26 3.12 -11.13
C ASN A 200 -18.98 3.99 -12.37
N ASP A 201 -19.20 5.31 -12.31
CA ASP A 201 -18.93 6.24 -13.41
C ASP A 201 -17.42 6.34 -13.72
N PRO A 202 -17.00 6.19 -14.99
CA PRO A 202 -15.59 6.20 -15.38
C PRO A 202 -14.82 7.46 -14.99
N GLU A 203 -15.46 8.63 -15.01
CA GLU A 203 -14.81 9.90 -14.70
C GLU A 203 -14.90 10.24 -13.21
N ALA A 204 -16.08 10.08 -12.61
CA ALA A 204 -16.33 10.42 -11.21
C ALA A 204 -15.57 9.49 -10.25
N SER A 205 -15.49 8.21 -10.58
CA SER A 205 -14.77 7.21 -9.77
C SER A 205 -13.26 7.47 -9.66
N LYS A 206 -12.65 8.24 -10.58
CA LYS A 206 -11.23 8.66 -10.48
C LYS A 206 -10.98 9.60 -9.30
N LYS A 207 -12.03 10.26 -8.79
CA LYS A 207 -11.97 11.23 -7.69
C LYS A 207 -12.82 10.84 -6.48
N ALA A 208 -13.42 9.65 -6.50
CA ALA A 208 -14.26 9.11 -5.43
C ALA A 208 -13.68 7.81 -4.86
N PHE A 209 -14.02 7.52 -3.61
CA PHE A 209 -13.58 6.34 -2.89
C PHE A 209 -14.74 5.78 -2.07
N PHE A 210 -14.68 4.48 -1.81
CA PHE A 210 -15.59 3.84 -0.90
C PHE A 210 -15.39 4.40 0.52
N TYR A 211 -16.47 4.86 1.16
CA TYR A 211 -16.41 5.32 2.54
C TYR A 211 -16.30 4.14 3.50
N GLN A 212 -15.30 4.18 4.39
CA GLN A 212 -15.08 3.13 5.39
C GLN A 212 -15.35 3.66 6.79
N GLU A 213 -16.36 3.12 7.46
CA GLU A 213 -16.62 3.36 8.88
C GLU A 213 -15.52 2.72 9.74
N PRO A 214 -15.31 3.19 10.98
CA PRO A 214 -14.46 2.50 11.94
C PRO A 214 -14.82 1.01 12.01
N THR A 215 -13.86 0.15 11.63
CA THR A 215 -14.07 -1.30 11.52
C THR A 215 -13.26 -1.99 12.61
N THR A 216 -13.88 -2.88 13.38
CA THR A 216 -13.20 -3.62 14.45
C THR A 216 -12.35 -4.77 13.88
N PRO A 217 -11.33 -5.26 14.62
CA PRO A 217 -10.58 -6.46 14.22
C PRO A 217 -11.48 -7.69 14.00
N LYS A 218 -12.58 -7.81 14.77
CA LYS A 218 -13.54 -8.90 14.63
C LYS A 218 -14.28 -8.81 13.29
N GLU A 219 -14.83 -7.65 12.96
CA GLU A 219 -15.54 -7.45 11.68
C GLU A 219 -14.62 -7.66 10.49
N LEU A 220 -13.35 -7.23 10.61
CA LEU A 220 -12.35 -7.46 9.58
C LEU A 220 -12.05 -8.95 9.39
N LEU A 221 -11.82 -9.69 10.47
CA LEU A 221 -11.62 -11.14 10.39
C LEU A 221 -12.85 -11.86 9.81
N ASP A 222 -14.05 -11.49 10.23
CA ASP A 222 -15.30 -12.04 9.71
C ASP A 222 -15.41 -11.79 8.19
N LYS A 223 -14.94 -10.62 7.70
CA LYS A 223 -14.88 -10.30 6.27
C LYS A 223 -13.85 -11.15 5.53
N ILE A 224 -12.66 -11.35 6.09
CA ILE A 224 -11.60 -12.20 5.52
C ILE A 224 -12.09 -13.65 5.39
N LEU A 225 -12.66 -14.21 6.46
CA LEU A 225 -13.17 -15.58 6.48
C LEU A 225 -14.36 -15.76 5.53
N ALA A 226 -15.26 -14.77 5.44
CA ALA A 226 -16.36 -14.81 4.49
C ALA A 226 -15.87 -14.78 3.04
N PHE A 227 -14.82 -14.00 2.74
CA PHE A 227 -14.20 -13.98 1.44
C PHE A 227 -13.50 -15.31 1.12
N GLU A 228 -12.73 -15.86 2.06
CA GLU A 228 -12.09 -17.17 1.90
C GLU A 228 -13.11 -18.31 1.68
N SER A 229 -14.24 -18.26 2.39
CA SER A 229 -15.36 -19.20 2.23
C SER A 229 -15.96 -19.10 0.82
N HIS A 230 -16.12 -17.88 0.31
CA HIS A 230 -16.63 -17.64 -1.04
C HIS A 230 -15.68 -18.17 -2.12
N GLU A 231 -14.38 -17.86 -2.01
CA GLU A 231 -13.39 -18.19 -3.04
C GLU A 231 -12.93 -19.65 -3.00
N ASN A 232 -12.63 -20.17 -1.81
CA ASN A 232 -11.95 -21.44 -1.60
C ASN A 232 -12.81 -22.46 -0.84
N GLY A 233 -14.04 -22.09 -0.46
CA GLY A 233 -15.00 -22.95 0.22
C GLY A 233 -14.90 -22.92 1.75
N ASP A 234 -15.98 -23.31 2.43
CA ASP A 234 -16.10 -23.27 3.89
C ASP A 234 -15.02 -24.06 4.64
N ILE A 235 -14.47 -25.12 4.03
CA ILE A 235 -13.40 -25.91 4.63
C ILE A 235 -12.11 -25.10 4.70
N ALA A 236 -11.78 -24.33 3.66
CA ALA A 236 -10.61 -23.47 3.63
C ALA A 236 -10.74 -22.34 4.66
N ALA A 237 -11.91 -21.68 4.71
CA ALA A 237 -12.20 -20.66 5.72
C ALA A 237 -12.06 -21.19 7.15
N LYS A 238 -12.60 -22.37 7.46
CA LYS A 238 -12.43 -23.00 8.78
C LYS A 238 -10.98 -23.36 9.09
N LYS A 239 -10.20 -23.77 8.09
CA LYS A 239 -8.76 -24.02 8.25
C LYS A 239 -8.03 -22.72 8.59
N MET A 240 -8.36 -21.62 7.91
CA MET A 240 -7.82 -20.29 8.17
C MET A 240 -8.18 -19.79 9.57
N GLU A 241 -9.46 -19.88 9.96
CA GLU A 241 -9.93 -19.52 11.30
C GLU A 241 -9.19 -20.31 12.39
N LYS A 242 -9.06 -21.63 12.21
CA LYS A 242 -8.30 -22.48 13.12
C LYS A 242 -6.81 -22.10 13.18
N ALA A 243 -6.21 -21.65 12.07
CA ALA A 243 -4.83 -21.19 12.06
C ALA A 243 -4.67 -19.91 12.90
N VAL A 244 -5.58 -18.95 12.73
CA VAL A 244 -5.64 -17.73 13.56
C VAL A 244 -5.74 -18.08 15.05
N GLU A 245 -6.64 -18.98 15.42
CA GLU A 245 -6.79 -19.45 16.81
C GLU A 245 -5.54 -20.17 17.32
N SER A 246 -4.94 -21.03 16.50
CA SER A 246 -3.74 -21.79 16.87
C SER A 246 -2.56 -20.85 17.13
N ILE A 247 -2.38 -19.84 16.29
CA ILE A 247 -1.36 -18.80 16.47
C ILE A 247 -1.58 -18.02 17.77
N VAL A 248 -2.80 -17.54 18.01
CA VAL A 248 -3.14 -16.85 19.28
C VAL A 248 -2.85 -17.74 20.47
N ASN A 249 -3.23 -19.01 20.41
CA ASN A 249 -2.99 -19.98 21.48
C ASN A 249 -1.49 -20.20 21.74
N GLU A 250 -0.65 -20.26 20.70
CA GLU A 250 0.81 -20.37 20.88
C GLU A 250 1.42 -19.11 21.47
N ILE A 251 0.95 -17.92 21.08
CA ILE A 251 1.41 -16.67 21.68
C ILE A 251 0.94 -16.59 23.14
N ASP A 252 -0.28 -16.99 23.47
CA ASP A 252 -0.82 -16.97 24.83
C ASP A 252 -0.27 -18.09 25.72
N ASN A 253 0.30 -19.15 25.12
CA ASN A 253 0.81 -20.31 25.83
C ASN A 253 1.82 -19.88 26.91
N PRO A 254 1.58 -20.22 28.19
CA PRO A 254 2.47 -19.83 29.28
C PRO A 254 3.86 -20.49 29.20
N GLN A 255 4.03 -21.56 28.42
CA GLN A 255 5.33 -22.20 28.19
C GLN A 255 6.20 -21.41 27.20
N ASN A 256 5.60 -20.62 26.31
CA ASN A 256 6.34 -19.84 25.32
C ASN A 256 6.75 -18.49 25.91
N LYS A 257 7.87 -18.43 26.65
CA LYS A 257 8.32 -17.22 27.37
C LYS A 257 9.21 -16.32 26.52
N LYS A 258 10.05 -16.90 25.67
CA LYS A 258 10.98 -16.19 24.80
C LYS A 258 10.46 -16.22 23.38
N ILE A 259 10.07 -15.07 22.86
CA ILE A 259 9.49 -14.92 21.52
C ILE A 259 10.41 -14.05 20.67
N LEU A 260 10.69 -14.52 19.45
CA LEU A 260 11.35 -13.73 18.42
C LEU A 260 10.35 -13.45 17.30
N ILE A 261 10.21 -12.19 16.91
CA ILE A 261 9.40 -11.78 15.75
C ILE A 261 10.36 -11.30 14.66
N VAL A 262 10.28 -11.89 13.48
CA VAL A 262 11.22 -11.63 12.37
C VAL A 262 10.45 -11.08 11.17
N GLY A 263 10.94 -9.96 10.64
CA GLY A 263 10.47 -9.36 9.40
C GLY A 263 11.47 -9.50 8.25
N HIS A 264 11.07 -9.11 7.05
CA HIS A 264 11.92 -9.25 5.87
C HIS A 264 13.07 -8.22 5.78
N CYS A 265 14.10 -8.53 4.98
CA CYS A 265 15.15 -7.58 4.63
C CYS A 265 14.62 -6.38 3.80
N LYS A 266 15.33 -5.25 3.86
CA LYS A 266 14.90 -3.92 3.36
C LYS A 266 13.50 -3.60 3.88
N PRO A 267 13.33 -3.57 5.22
CA PRO A 267 12.02 -3.53 5.84
C PRO A 267 11.29 -2.24 5.47
N ASP A 268 10.03 -2.37 5.09
CA ASP A 268 9.15 -1.23 4.84
C ASP A 268 8.27 -0.95 6.07
N GLY A 269 7.26 -0.09 5.89
CA GLY A 269 6.38 0.27 7.00
C GLY A 269 5.49 -0.87 7.45
N ASP A 270 5.12 -1.80 6.55
CA ASP A 270 4.27 -2.94 6.89
C ASP A 270 5.07 -3.96 7.69
N THR A 271 6.29 -4.27 7.26
CA THR A 271 7.21 -5.13 7.99
C THR A 271 7.50 -4.58 9.39
N LEU A 272 7.94 -3.31 9.49
CA LEU A 272 8.27 -2.71 10.80
C LEU A 272 7.02 -2.54 11.65
N GLY A 273 5.90 -2.19 11.04
CA GLY A 273 4.61 -2.01 11.68
C GLY A 273 4.10 -3.29 12.32
N CYS A 274 4.14 -4.42 11.61
CA CYS A 274 3.58 -5.67 12.10
C CYS A 274 4.42 -6.25 13.24
N ILE A 275 5.76 -6.24 13.12
CA ILE A 275 6.64 -6.75 14.17
C ILE A 275 6.60 -5.88 15.43
N MET A 276 6.64 -4.55 15.29
CA MET A 276 6.58 -3.64 16.44
C MET A 276 5.19 -3.58 17.06
N GLY A 277 4.15 -3.61 16.24
CA GLY A 277 2.77 -3.64 16.70
C GLY A 277 2.49 -4.89 17.54
N LEU A 278 2.88 -6.06 17.03
CA LEU A 278 2.70 -7.32 17.75
C LEU A 278 3.57 -7.39 19.01
N LYS A 279 4.83 -6.94 18.97
CA LYS A 279 5.68 -6.83 20.17
C LYS A 279 5.01 -6.00 21.26
N ASN A 280 4.58 -4.78 20.94
CA ASN A 280 3.95 -3.89 21.92
C ASN A 280 2.64 -4.48 22.46
N ALA A 281 1.87 -5.19 21.61
CA ALA A 281 0.66 -5.89 22.05
C ALA A 281 0.96 -7.03 23.03
N ILE A 282 1.99 -7.84 22.76
CA ILE A 282 2.42 -8.91 23.67
C ILE A 282 2.97 -8.31 24.98
N ASP A 283 3.84 -7.29 24.90
CA ASP A 283 4.42 -6.62 26.08
C ASP A 283 3.37 -5.95 26.98
N MET A 284 2.21 -5.59 26.41
CA MET A 284 1.08 -5.01 27.13
C MET A 284 0.20 -6.08 27.79
N THR A 285 0.07 -7.25 27.18
CA THR A 285 -0.82 -8.33 27.64
C THR A 285 -0.09 -9.38 28.48
N HIS A 286 1.23 -9.52 28.31
CA HIS A 286 2.10 -10.49 28.98
C HIS A 286 3.35 -9.82 29.55
N ASN A 287 3.33 -9.56 30.86
CA ASN A 287 4.51 -9.07 31.59
C ASN A 287 5.56 -10.16 31.83
N ASP A 288 5.21 -11.43 31.57
CA ASP A 288 6.03 -12.61 31.80
C ASP A 288 6.79 -13.09 30.54
N LYS A 289 6.56 -12.45 29.39
CA LYS A 289 7.20 -12.81 28.12
C LYS A 289 8.33 -11.84 27.79
N GLN A 290 9.38 -12.37 27.18
CA GLN A 290 10.48 -11.61 26.59
C GLN A 290 10.33 -11.66 25.08
N VAL A 291 10.05 -10.51 24.48
CA VAL A 291 9.84 -10.40 23.03
C VAL A 291 10.95 -9.58 22.41
N GLU A 292 11.61 -10.15 21.41
CA GLU A 292 12.58 -9.45 20.56
C GLU A 292 12.03 -9.38 19.14
N CYS A 293 12.28 -8.25 18.47
CA CYS A 293 12.01 -8.08 17.05
C CYS A 293 13.33 -8.04 16.29
N ALA A 294 13.36 -8.59 15.09
CA ALA A 294 14.54 -8.54 14.25
C ALA A 294 14.24 -8.44 12.76
N VAL A 295 15.17 -7.80 12.05
CA VAL A 295 15.24 -7.69 10.59
C VAL A 295 16.71 -7.71 10.17
N ASP A 296 16.97 -8.05 8.91
CA ASP A 296 18.36 -8.16 8.42
C ASP A 296 19.07 -6.82 8.26
N ASP A 297 18.34 -5.80 7.82
CA ASP A 297 18.87 -4.51 7.40
C ASP A 297 18.57 -3.39 8.39
N ASP A 298 19.28 -2.28 8.27
CA ASP A 298 19.04 -1.09 9.08
C ASP A 298 17.60 -0.54 8.87
N VAL A 299 17.07 0.06 9.94
CA VAL A 299 15.81 0.82 9.89
C VAL A 299 16.00 2.05 8.99
N THR A 300 15.15 2.18 7.97
CA THR A 300 15.20 3.31 7.03
C THR A 300 14.86 4.64 7.74
N GLY A 301 15.40 5.75 7.24
CA GLY A 301 15.21 7.09 7.83
C GLY A 301 13.75 7.57 7.83
N LEU A 302 12.86 6.89 7.10
CA LEU A 302 11.41 7.12 7.19
C LEU A 302 10.85 6.77 8.57
N PHE A 303 11.38 5.72 9.22
CA PHE A 303 10.84 5.19 10.47
C PHE A 303 11.76 5.44 11.66
N ARG A 304 13.07 5.54 11.40
CA ARG A 304 14.09 5.80 12.41
C ARG A 304 13.75 7.06 13.20
N HIS A 305 13.79 6.97 14.54
CA HIS A 305 13.44 8.06 15.45
C HIS A 305 12.00 8.61 15.34
N LYS A 306 11.16 8.06 14.46
CA LYS A 306 9.82 8.56 14.14
C LYS A 306 8.71 7.60 14.61
N LEU A 307 8.95 6.29 14.51
CA LEU A 307 8.00 5.30 15.02
C LEU A 307 8.23 5.07 16.53
N PRO A 308 7.19 5.23 17.39
CA PRO A 308 7.37 5.12 18.83
C PRO A 308 7.96 3.77 19.26
N GLY A 309 9.09 3.83 19.97
CA GLY A 309 9.77 2.65 20.48
C GLY A 309 10.55 1.86 19.43
N ILE A 310 10.73 2.32 18.20
CA ILE A 310 11.51 1.58 17.18
C ILE A 310 13.00 1.50 17.52
N ASP A 311 13.56 2.58 18.06
CA ASP A 311 14.98 2.66 18.37
C ASP A 311 15.35 1.62 19.44
N TYR A 312 16.43 0.88 19.19
CA TYR A 312 16.96 -0.17 20.06
C TYR A 312 16.03 -1.39 20.32
N ASN A 313 14.82 -1.42 19.74
CA ASN A 313 13.92 -2.58 19.85
C ASN A 313 13.92 -3.48 18.61
N ILE A 314 14.58 -3.05 17.54
CA ILE A 314 14.86 -3.86 16.35
C ILE A 314 16.30 -4.36 16.44
N LYS A 315 16.46 -5.67 16.46
CA LYS A 315 17.75 -6.36 16.48
C LYS A 315 18.12 -6.89 15.10
N HIS A 316 19.40 -7.23 14.95
CA HIS A 316 19.96 -7.81 13.74
C HIS A 316 20.63 -9.15 14.05
N PRO A 317 20.68 -10.10 13.09
CA PRO A 317 21.46 -11.31 13.27
C PRO A 317 22.96 -10.98 13.38
N TYR A 318 23.66 -11.63 14.30
CA TYR A 318 25.10 -11.48 14.42
C TYR A 318 25.80 -12.06 13.19
N SER A 319 26.76 -11.31 12.62
CA SER A 319 27.56 -11.77 11.48
C SER A 319 29.04 -11.41 11.65
N GLN A 320 29.86 -12.42 11.98
CA GLN A 320 31.32 -12.27 12.00
C GLN A 320 31.88 -11.94 10.61
N GLU A 321 31.24 -12.43 9.54
CA GLU A 321 31.59 -12.09 8.17
C GLU A 321 31.41 -10.59 7.90
N LYS A 322 30.28 -10.00 8.31
CA LYS A 322 30.03 -8.55 8.20
C LYS A 322 31.05 -7.73 9.00
N ILE A 323 31.41 -8.17 10.21
CA ILE A 323 32.43 -7.51 11.02
C ILE A 323 33.78 -7.52 10.30
N ASN A 324 34.22 -8.68 9.81
CA ASN A 324 35.49 -8.83 9.10
C ASN A 324 35.52 -7.98 7.82
N LEU A 325 34.39 -7.95 7.10
CA LEU A 325 34.20 -7.13 5.92
C LEU A 325 34.37 -5.64 6.24
N LEU A 326 33.67 -5.14 7.27
CA LEU A 326 33.74 -3.73 7.66
C LEU A 326 35.15 -3.34 8.13
N GLU A 327 35.83 -4.18 8.90
CA GLU A 327 37.23 -3.94 9.31
C GLU A 327 38.18 -3.89 8.11
N ALA A 328 37.99 -4.77 7.13
CA ALA A 328 38.77 -4.75 5.89
C ALA A 328 38.48 -3.49 5.07
N SER A 329 37.21 -3.11 4.91
CA SER A 329 36.78 -1.92 4.19
C SER A 329 37.32 -0.63 4.82
N ILE A 330 37.36 -0.53 6.15
CA ILE A 330 37.96 0.62 6.85
C ILE A 330 39.45 0.74 6.54
N LYS A 331 40.20 -0.36 6.70
CA LYS A 331 41.65 -0.37 6.41
C LYS A 331 41.93 0.00 4.95
N GLU A 332 41.11 -0.50 4.03
CA GLU A 332 41.25 -0.17 2.62
C GLU A 332 40.92 1.31 2.34
N ALA A 333 39.84 1.84 2.90
CA ALA A 333 39.45 3.24 2.77
C ALA A 333 40.53 4.19 3.29
N GLU A 334 41.11 3.88 4.47
CA GLU A 334 42.22 4.62 5.06
C GLU A 334 43.48 4.56 4.17
N ALA A 335 43.85 3.39 3.66
CA ALA A 335 45.02 3.22 2.79
C ALA A 335 44.89 3.96 1.44
N ARG A 336 43.65 4.15 0.96
CA ARG A 336 43.36 4.87 -0.29
C ARG A 336 43.16 6.37 -0.10
N GLY A 337 43.17 6.88 1.14
CA GLY A 337 42.93 8.27 1.43
C GLY A 337 41.50 8.72 1.13
N GLU A 338 40.51 7.85 1.36
CA GLU A 338 39.10 8.24 1.23
C GLU A 338 38.70 9.30 2.28
N SER A 339 37.63 10.04 2.00
CA SER A 339 37.18 11.12 2.88
C SER A 339 36.80 10.62 4.28
N GLU A 340 37.07 11.41 5.31
CA GLU A 340 36.73 11.12 6.72
C GLU A 340 35.27 10.67 6.88
N SER A 341 34.33 11.32 6.19
CA SER A 341 32.90 10.95 6.23
C SER A 341 32.61 9.49 5.83
N ILE A 342 33.33 8.93 4.85
CA ILE A 342 33.16 7.53 4.44
C ILE A 342 33.73 6.60 5.52
N ILE A 343 34.92 6.93 6.01
CA ILE A 343 35.60 6.15 7.05
C ILE A 343 34.77 6.14 8.35
N ASP A 344 34.21 7.29 8.73
CA ASP A 344 33.34 7.43 9.90
C ASP A 344 32.04 6.65 9.73
N GLY A 345 31.43 6.66 8.52
CA GLY A 345 30.26 5.85 8.22
C GLY A 345 30.51 4.34 8.34
N LEU A 346 31.68 3.87 7.89
CA LEU A 346 32.11 2.48 8.06
C LEU A 346 32.39 2.14 9.54
N LYS A 347 33.06 3.04 10.27
CA LYS A 347 33.32 2.87 11.71
C LYS A 347 32.04 2.80 12.52
N LEU A 348 31.06 3.65 12.22
CA LEU A 348 29.73 3.61 12.82
C LEU A 348 29.00 2.29 12.50
N SER A 349 29.09 1.82 11.25
CA SER A 349 28.52 0.53 10.85
C SER A 349 29.16 -0.64 11.59
N LEU A 350 30.48 -0.59 11.80
CA LEU A 350 31.24 -1.58 12.57
C LEU A 350 30.86 -1.56 14.06
N GLU A 351 30.69 -0.36 14.63
CA GLU A 351 30.23 -0.19 16.01
C GLU A 351 28.85 -0.83 16.20
N LYS A 352 27.89 -0.52 15.32
CA LYS A 352 26.55 -1.14 15.33
C LYS A 352 26.63 -2.66 15.18
N ALA A 353 27.44 -3.17 14.26
CA ALA A 353 27.61 -4.60 14.02
C ALA A 353 28.28 -5.36 15.19
N LYS A 354 28.91 -4.64 16.13
CA LYS A 354 29.50 -5.20 17.36
C LYS A 354 28.66 -4.93 18.62
N ASN A 355 27.63 -4.10 18.52
CA ASN A 355 26.85 -3.69 19.68
C ASN A 355 25.89 -4.81 20.13
N PRO A 356 26.10 -5.43 21.30
CA PRO A 356 25.26 -6.55 21.76
C PRO A 356 23.79 -6.17 21.98
N ASP A 357 23.48 -4.89 22.24
CA ASP A 357 22.10 -4.44 22.42
C ASP A 357 21.31 -4.42 21.11
N LEU A 358 22.01 -4.27 19.97
CA LEU A 358 21.44 -4.27 18.63
C LEU A 358 21.45 -5.66 17.96
N LEU A 359 22.01 -6.68 18.62
CA LEU A 359 22.20 -7.99 18.04
C LEU A 359 21.37 -9.07 18.75
N LEU A 360 20.98 -10.07 17.98
CA LEU A 360 20.47 -11.32 18.53
C LEU A 360 21.63 -12.12 19.13
N ASP A 361 21.38 -12.70 20.30
CA ASP A 361 22.32 -13.65 20.92
C ASP A 361 22.18 -15.01 20.24
N ASN A 362 23.20 -15.41 19.48
CA ASN A 362 23.25 -16.70 18.75
C ASN A 362 23.04 -17.93 19.63
N ASN A 363 23.30 -17.85 20.94
CA ASN A 363 23.08 -18.95 21.88
C ASN A 363 21.68 -18.91 22.51
N LYS A 364 20.93 -17.84 22.31
CA LYS A 364 19.58 -17.69 22.85
C LYS A 364 18.61 -18.59 22.08
N LYS A 365 18.07 -19.56 22.80
CA LYS A 365 16.95 -20.39 22.34
C LYS A 365 15.63 -19.64 22.57
N TYR A 366 14.80 -19.58 21.52
CA TYR A 366 13.44 -19.05 21.59
C TYR A 366 12.43 -20.19 21.73
N ASP A 367 11.34 -19.95 22.44
CA ASP A 367 10.26 -20.91 22.53
C ASP A 367 9.37 -20.84 21.28
N LEU A 368 9.18 -19.62 20.76
CA LEU A 368 8.39 -19.33 19.58
C LEU A 368 9.12 -18.32 18.68
N VAL A 369 9.18 -18.62 17.39
CA VAL A 369 9.57 -17.66 16.36
C VAL A 369 8.34 -17.33 15.51
N VAL A 370 8.10 -16.04 15.25
CA VAL A 370 7.01 -15.55 14.41
C VAL A 370 7.61 -14.86 13.20
N LEU A 371 7.41 -15.44 12.02
CA LEU A 371 7.76 -14.82 10.74
C LEU A 371 6.58 -13.97 10.28
N MET A 372 6.81 -12.69 10.04
CA MET A 372 5.78 -11.72 9.66
C MET A 372 6.23 -10.94 8.43
N ASP A 373 5.38 -10.90 7.42
CA ASP A 373 5.63 -10.13 6.19
C ASP A 373 6.97 -10.52 5.55
N VAL A 374 7.11 -11.82 5.24
CA VAL A 374 8.29 -12.40 4.59
C VAL A 374 7.82 -13.21 3.38
N PRO A 375 7.72 -12.57 2.19
CA PRO A 375 7.07 -13.19 1.04
C PRO A 375 7.85 -14.36 0.43
N SER A 376 9.17 -14.38 0.65
CA SER A 376 10.06 -15.40 0.08
C SER A 376 11.36 -15.53 0.86
N PRO A 377 12.06 -16.67 0.75
CA PRO A 377 13.36 -16.86 1.37
C PRO A 377 14.45 -15.93 0.81
N ALA A 378 14.25 -15.33 -0.37
CA ALA A 378 15.18 -14.32 -0.91
C ALA A 378 15.13 -12.99 -0.13
N ARG A 379 14.07 -12.78 0.68
CA ARG A 379 13.88 -11.61 1.54
C ARG A 379 14.25 -11.91 3.00
N PHE A 380 15.08 -12.94 3.20
CA PHE A 380 15.34 -13.57 4.48
C PHE A 380 16.80 -14.06 4.53
N THR A 381 17.63 -13.60 5.46
CA THR A 381 19.03 -14.09 5.50
C THR A 381 19.18 -15.41 6.26
N ALA A 382 20.30 -16.10 5.99
CA ALA A 382 20.73 -17.25 6.78
C ALA A 382 21.10 -16.90 8.24
N GLY A 383 21.22 -15.60 8.58
CA GLY A 383 21.53 -15.14 9.93
C GLY A 383 20.50 -15.57 10.97
N PHE A 384 19.24 -15.80 10.56
CA PHE A 384 18.18 -16.27 11.46
C PHE A 384 18.12 -17.79 11.62
N LYS A 385 18.84 -18.55 10.78
CA LYS A 385 18.70 -20.02 10.68
C LYS A 385 18.78 -20.71 12.04
N ASN A 386 19.83 -20.41 12.82
CA ASN A 386 20.03 -21.04 14.12
C ASN A 386 18.93 -20.68 15.12
N HIS A 387 18.38 -19.46 15.06
CA HIS A 387 17.28 -19.06 15.95
C HIS A 387 15.98 -19.80 15.61
N ILE A 388 15.73 -20.05 14.32
CA ILE A 388 14.55 -20.77 13.83
C ILE A 388 14.66 -22.26 14.11
N GLU A 389 15.76 -22.91 13.73
CA GLU A 389 15.94 -24.36 13.91
C GLU A 389 15.91 -24.77 15.38
N ASN A 390 16.42 -23.92 16.26
CA ASN A 390 16.40 -24.14 17.70
C ASN A 390 15.08 -23.72 18.35
N ALA A 391 14.16 -23.08 17.64
CA ALA A 391 12.86 -22.71 18.18
C ALA A 391 12.01 -23.96 18.43
N ASN A 392 11.22 -23.97 19.51
CA ASN A 392 10.29 -25.09 19.72
C ASN A 392 9.19 -25.08 18.66
N LYS A 393 8.71 -23.89 18.28
CA LYS A 393 7.69 -23.66 17.25
C LYS A 393 8.00 -22.43 16.40
N VAL A 394 7.48 -22.47 15.17
CA VAL A 394 7.58 -21.37 14.21
C VAL A 394 6.18 -21.08 13.67
N VAL A 395 5.81 -19.80 13.65
CA VAL A 395 4.57 -19.27 13.07
C VAL A 395 4.93 -18.48 11.81
N TYR A 396 4.04 -18.51 10.81
CA TYR A 396 4.18 -17.74 9.57
C TYR A 396 2.90 -16.96 9.31
N ILE A 397 2.99 -15.64 9.14
CA ILE A 397 1.85 -14.77 8.84
C ILE A 397 2.24 -13.85 7.70
N ASP A 398 1.47 -13.86 6.62
CA ASP A 398 1.78 -13.09 5.42
C ASP A 398 0.52 -12.74 4.60
N HIS A 399 0.62 -11.68 3.81
CA HIS A 399 -0.42 -11.20 2.90
C HIS A 399 0.00 -11.27 1.42
N HIS A 400 1.19 -11.77 1.11
CA HIS A 400 1.68 -12.00 -0.24
C HIS A 400 1.26 -13.36 -0.78
N PRO A 401 1.33 -13.56 -2.11
CA PRO A 401 1.15 -14.87 -2.73
C PRO A 401 2.05 -15.94 -2.10
N PHE A 402 1.47 -17.07 -1.67
CA PHE A 402 2.22 -18.10 -0.96
C PHE A 402 3.13 -18.92 -1.89
N LYS A 403 4.43 -18.98 -1.55
CA LYS A 403 5.46 -19.64 -2.37
C LYS A 403 6.16 -20.80 -1.65
N GLN A 404 5.41 -21.84 -1.29
CA GLN A 404 5.91 -22.97 -0.50
C GLN A 404 7.17 -23.62 -1.09
N GLU A 405 7.23 -23.82 -2.40
CA GLU A 405 8.39 -24.47 -3.05
C GLU A 405 9.68 -23.66 -2.96
N GLU A 406 9.60 -22.33 -2.99
CA GLU A 406 10.79 -21.48 -2.78
C GLU A 406 11.32 -21.72 -1.36
N TRP A 407 10.44 -21.77 -0.37
CA TRP A 407 10.79 -22.05 1.02
C TRP A 407 11.37 -23.45 1.21
N ASP A 408 10.75 -24.48 0.62
CA ASP A 408 11.23 -25.87 0.74
C ASP A 408 12.65 -26.02 0.15
N LYS A 409 12.94 -25.35 -0.97
CA LYS A 409 14.30 -25.31 -1.57
C LYS A 409 15.30 -24.57 -0.69
N ALA A 410 14.86 -23.54 0.03
CA ALA A 410 15.72 -22.72 0.86
C ALA A 410 15.83 -23.20 2.32
N LYS A 411 15.12 -24.26 2.72
CA LYS A 411 15.05 -24.79 4.10
C LYS A 411 16.43 -24.97 4.74
N THR A 412 17.41 -25.49 4.01
CA THR A 412 18.77 -25.70 4.54
C THR A 412 19.52 -24.39 4.82
N THR A 413 19.15 -23.31 4.14
CA THR A 413 19.79 -22.00 4.25
C THR A 413 19.08 -21.13 5.29
N THR A 414 17.75 -21.18 5.33
CA THR A 414 16.94 -20.32 6.20
C THR A 414 16.56 -20.98 7.52
N GLY A 415 16.61 -22.32 7.60
CA GLY A 415 16.10 -23.09 8.74
C GLY A 415 14.57 -23.20 8.78
N VAL A 416 13.86 -22.55 7.86
CA VAL A 416 12.39 -22.52 7.83
C VAL A 416 11.86 -23.78 7.17
N ASP A 417 11.17 -24.61 7.95
CA ASP A 417 10.44 -25.77 7.45
C ASP A 417 8.97 -25.40 7.20
N MET A 418 8.69 -24.86 6.01
CA MET A 418 7.36 -24.33 5.70
C MET A 418 6.28 -25.42 5.70
N THR A 419 6.61 -26.62 5.21
CA THR A 419 5.71 -27.77 5.25
C THR A 419 5.29 -28.10 6.68
N LYS A 420 6.24 -28.15 7.63
CA LYS A 420 5.94 -28.36 9.06
C LYS A 420 5.06 -27.25 9.65
N ILE A 421 5.29 -25.99 9.28
CA ILE A 421 4.49 -24.85 9.77
C ILE A 421 3.05 -24.95 9.26
N VAL A 422 2.86 -25.26 7.97
CA VAL A 422 1.52 -25.43 7.37
C VAL A 422 0.78 -26.63 7.97
N ASP A 423 1.44 -27.78 8.11
CA ASP A 423 0.83 -29.00 8.64
C ASP A 423 0.44 -28.87 10.12
N SER A 424 1.19 -28.07 10.88
CA SER A 424 0.86 -27.76 12.27
C SER A 424 -0.24 -26.71 12.43
N GLY A 425 -0.73 -26.12 11.33
CA GLY A 425 -1.75 -25.06 11.36
C GLY A 425 -1.24 -23.74 11.91
N LEU A 426 0.06 -23.47 11.82
CA LEU A 426 0.71 -22.26 12.31
C LEU A 426 1.07 -21.27 11.17
N ALA A 427 0.49 -21.48 9.98
CA ALA A 427 0.59 -20.57 8.85
C ALA A 427 -0.77 -19.87 8.62
N TRP A 428 -0.78 -18.53 8.64
CA TRP A 428 -1.91 -17.73 8.19
C TRP A 428 -1.51 -16.85 7.00
N ILE A 429 -1.92 -17.26 5.80
CA ILE A 429 -1.73 -16.49 4.57
C ILE A 429 -3.08 -15.89 4.17
N ALA A 430 -3.12 -14.58 3.92
CA ALA A 430 -4.33 -13.90 3.44
C ALA A 430 -3.99 -12.95 2.27
N GLU A 431 -3.80 -13.51 1.08
CA GLU A 431 -3.23 -12.82 -0.12
C GLU A 431 -3.98 -11.57 -0.59
N ARG A 432 -5.26 -11.46 -0.19
CA ARG A 432 -6.15 -10.36 -0.61
C ARG A 432 -6.23 -9.25 0.43
N VAL A 433 -5.66 -9.46 1.62
CA VAL A 433 -5.60 -8.45 2.67
C VAL A 433 -4.55 -7.40 2.29
N PRO A 434 -4.90 -6.11 2.30
CA PRO A 434 -4.00 -5.05 1.87
C PRO A 434 -2.69 -4.97 2.63
N ALA A 435 -2.64 -5.29 3.92
CA ALA A 435 -1.40 -5.22 4.69
C ALA A 435 -1.29 -6.34 5.74
N ALA A 436 -0.09 -6.87 5.95
CA ALA A 436 0.22 -7.83 7.02
C ALA A 436 -0.04 -7.22 8.42
N CYS A 437 0.06 -5.90 8.58
CA CYS A 437 -0.34 -5.20 9.80
C CYS A 437 -1.81 -5.41 10.18
N GLU A 438 -2.71 -5.62 9.21
CA GLU A 438 -4.12 -5.93 9.51
C GLU A 438 -4.24 -7.30 10.18
N GLN A 439 -3.53 -8.30 9.66
CA GLN A 439 -3.45 -9.63 10.25
C GLN A 439 -2.80 -9.58 11.64
N ALA A 440 -1.68 -8.88 11.77
CA ALA A 440 -0.96 -8.74 13.05
C ALA A 440 -1.83 -8.08 14.13
N ALA A 441 -2.59 -7.04 13.76
CA ALA A 441 -3.51 -6.37 14.68
C ALA A 441 -4.72 -7.23 15.05
N ILE A 442 -5.21 -8.09 14.14
CA ILE A 442 -6.23 -9.11 14.46
C ILE A 442 -5.71 -10.10 15.51
N ILE A 443 -4.50 -10.65 15.31
CA ILE A 443 -3.86 -11.52 16.31
C ILE A 443 -3.71 -10.77 17.63
N ALA A 444 -3.15 -9.56 17.59
CA ALA A 444 -2.94 -8.72 18.75
C ALA A 444 -4.22 -8.46 19.53
N SER A 445 -5.37 -8.25 18.87
CA SER A 445 -6.68 -8.02 19.52
C SER A 445 -7.23 -9.23 20.28
N LYS A 446 -6.78 -10.43 19.92
CA LYS A 446 -7.24 -11.71 20.48
C LYS A 446 -6.40 -12.21 21.65
N LEU A 447 -5.17 -11.70 21.83
CA LEU A 447 -4.31 -12.07 22.95
C LEU A 447 -4.96 -11.74 24.30
N LYS A 448 -4.89 -12.64 25.29
CA LYS A 448 -5.41 -12.44 26.67
C LYS A 448 -6.64 -11.51 26.75
N PRO A 449 -7.78 -11.93 26.18
CA PRO A 449 -8.88 -11.03 25.85
C PRO A 449 -9.45 -10.28 27.06
N SER A 450 -9.35 -10.79 28.28
CA SER A 450 -9.83 -10.11 29.49
C SER A 450 -8.99 -8.91 29.95
N LYS A 451 -7.74 -8.80 29.48
CA LYS A 451 -6.77 -7.74 29.88
C LYS A 451 -6.31 -6.90 28.71
N ASN A 452 -6.79 -7.19 27.51
CA ASN A 452 -6.27 -6.62 26.29
C ASN A 452 -7.11 -5.40 25.87
N PRO A 453 -6.51 -4.20 25.82
CA PRO A 453 -7.23 -3.03 25.39
C PRO A 453 -7.54 -3.03 23.89
N LEU A 454 -6.80 -3.77 23.06
CA LEU A 454 -7.09 -3.96 21.64
C LEU A 454 -8.23 -4.96 21.41
N ASN A 455 -8.76 -5.60 22.45
CA ASN A 455 -9.93 -6.45 22.31
C ASN A 455 -11.20 -5.59 22.16
N PRO A 456 -12.03 -5.79 21.12
CA PRO A 456 -13.26 -5.01 20.90
C PRO A 456 -14.25 -5.02 22.07
N ASP A 457 -14.30 -6.10 22.85
CA ASP A 457 -15.22 -6.24 23.99
C ASP A 457 -14.78 -5.40 25.20
N ASN A 458 -13.53 -4.89 25.21
CA ASN A 458 -12.97 -4.08 26.29
C ASN A 458 -12.92 -2.57 25.98
N THR A 459 -13.27 -2.16 24.76
CA THR A 459 -13.01 -0.80 24.23
C THR A 459 -13.59 0.34 25.08
N ILE A 460 -14.71 0.10 25.79
CA ILE A 460 -15.37 1.13 26.63
C ILE A 460 -14.55 1.45 27.90
N LYS A 461 -13.75 0.50 28.42
CA LYS A 461 -12.98 0.70 29.66
C LYS A 461 -11.68 1.49 29.43
N THR A 462 -11.04 1.32 28.28
CA THR A 462 -9.73 1.93 27.99
C THR A 462 -9.79 3.40 27.56
N MET A 463 -10.87 3.83 26.90
CA MET A 463 -11.04 5.24 26.49
C MET A 463 -11.08 6.22 27.68
N ASN A 464 -11.35 5.73 28.89
CA ASN A 464 -11.53 6.54 30.10
C ASN A 464 -10.35 6.51 31.08
N SER A 465 -9.33 5.65 30.91
CA SER A 465 -8.20 5.60 31.84
C SER A 465 -7.08 6.55 31.43
N LYS A 466 -6.91 7.64 32.17
CA LYS A 466 -5.72 8.50 32.05
C LYS A 466 -4.59 7.92 32.89
N ASN A 467 -3.42 7.73 32.27
CA ASN A 467 -2.12 7.45 32.89
C ASN A 467 -1.91 6.08 33.53
N ASP A 468 -1.58 5.09 32.69
CA ASP A 468 -0.70 3.99 33.10
C ASP A 468 0.33 3.70 31.98
N GLY A 469 1.39 2.94 32.28
CA GLY A 469 2.40 2.55 31.30
C GLY A 469 1.88 1.65 30.17
N ASN A 470 0.62 1.22 30.20
CA ASN A 470 -0.01 0.51 29.09
C ASN A 470 -0.51 1.47 28.01
N HIS A 471 -0.80 2.74 28.34
CA HIS A 471 -1.23 3.72 27.35
C HIS A 471 -0.12 4.06 26.34
N SER A 472 1.14 4.15 26.77
CA SER A 472 2.27 4.38 25.86
C SER A 472 2.52 3.18 24.94
N LYS A 473 2.39 1.94 25.46
CA LYS A 473 2.49 0.71 24.66
C LYS A 473 1.34 0.58 23.67
N LEU A 474 0.12 0.93 24.07
CA LEU A 474 -1.04 0.97 23.18
C LEU A 474 -0.82 1.97 22.04
N ASN A 475 -0.35 3.18 22.35
CA ASN A 475 -0.04 4.17 21.33
C ASN A 475 1.08 3.69 20.40
N ALA A 476 2.12 3.05 20.93
CA ALA A 476 3.19 2.48 20.11
C ALA A 476 2.70 1.34 19.21
N ALA A 477 1.84 0.45 19.73
CA ALA A 477 1.23 -0.62 18.95
C ALA A 477 0.35 -0.05 17.83
N VAL A 478 -0.52 0.91 18.14
CA VAL A 478 -1.38 1.57 17.16
C VAL A 478 -0.56 2.31 16.12
N ALA A 479 0.45 3.10 16.51
CA ALA A 479 1.34 3.79 15.59
C ALA A 479 2.04 2.83 14.64
N ALA A 480 2.49 1.67 15.13
CA ALA A 480 3.10 0.64 14.29
C ALA A 480 2.10 0.04 13.29
N PHE A 481 0.94 -0.43 13.75
CA PHE A 481 -0.06 -1.04 12.86
C PHE A 481 -0.55 -0.06 11.79
N VAL A 482 -0.93 1.16 12.18
CA VAL A 482 -1.45 2.15 11.22
C VAL A 482 -0.36 2.65 10.27
N THR A 483 0.91 2.63 10.69
CA THR A 483 2.04 2.93 9.79
C THR A 483 2.12 1.91 8.67
N GLY A 484 2.07 0.62 8.98
CA GLY A 484 2.13 -0.43 7.97
C GLY A 484 0.96 -0.43 7.01
N ILE A 485 -0.26 -0.35 7.55
CA ILE A 485 -1.48 -0.24 6.73
C ILE A 485 -1.41 0.98 5.82
N TRP A 486 -0.96 2.13 6.35
CA TRP A 486 -0.86 3.37 5.58
C TRP A 486 0.19 3.29 4.48
N THR A 487 1.38 2.73 4.74
CA THR A 487 2.44 2.62 3.72
C THR A 487 2.06 1.66 2.60
N ASP A 488 1.47 0.51 2.92
CA ASP A 488 1.18 -0.50 1.89
C ASP A 488 -0.04 -0.16 1.02
N THR A 489 -1.02 0.53 1.63
CA THR A 489 -2.20 1.04 0.91
C THR A 489 -1.96 2.37 0.19
N GLY A 490 -0.73 2.91 0.23
CA GLY A 490 -0.38 4.19 -0.40
C GLY A 490 -1.18 5.36 0.17
N GLY A 491 -1.28 5.43 1.49
CA GLY A 491 -2.04 6.43 2.23
C GLY A 491 -3.55 6.30 2.08
N PHE A 492 -4.04 5.06 2.14
CA PHE A 492 -5.44 4.71 1.92
C PHE A 492 -5.95 5.16 0.53
N SER A 493 -5.08 5.17 -0.48
CA SER A 493 -5.55 5.31 -1.87
C SER A 493 -6.19 4.00 -2.33
N ARG A 494 -5.62 2.87 -1.90
CA ARG A 494 -6.04 1.50 -2.21
C ARG A 494 -7.01 0.95 -1.17
N THR A 495 -8.25 1.45 -1.20
CA THR A 495 -9.26 1.18 -0.15
C THR A 495 -10.07 -0.10 -0.37
N ALA A 496 -10.30 -0.51 -1.61
CA ALA A 496 -10.83 -1.84 -1.97
C ALA A 496 -9.72 -2.59 -2.72
N ASN A 497 -9.70 -3.92 -2.72
CA ASN A 497 -8.69 -4.69 -3.45
C ASN A 497 -8.74 -4.34 -4.94
N LEU A 498 -7.56 -4.07 -5.51
CA LEU A 498 -7.38 -3.46 -6.82
C LEU A 498 -6.72 -4.42 -7.82
N LEU A 499 -6.80 -5.71 -7.56
CA LEU A 499 -6.34 -6.66 -8.55
C LEU A 499 -7.24 -6.53 -9.80
N PRO A 500 -6.69 -6.61 -11.02
CA PRO A 500 -7.45 -6.40 -12.25
C PRO A 500 -8.71 -7.26 -12.32
N GLU A 501 -8.64 -8.51 -11.84
CA GLU A 501 -9.77 -9.44 -11.77
C GLU A 501 -10.88 -9.02 -10.78
N ASP A 502 -10.56 -8.17 -9.80
CA ASP A 502 -11.53 -7.60 -8.87
C ASP A 502 -12.20 -6.35 -9.46
N ILE A 503 -11.62 -5.76 -10.51
CA ILE A 503 -12.10 -4.52 -11.13
C ILE A 503 -12.85 -4.79 -12.43
N ILE A 504 -12.48 -5.82 -13.18
CA ILE A 504 -13.08 -6.19 -14.46
C ILE A 504 -13.57 -7.64 -14.38
N ASP A 505 -14.84 -7.87 -14.73
CA ASP A 505 -15.44 -9.18 -14.75
C ASP A 505 -14.99 -10.00 -15.98
N LYS A 506 -15.39 -11.27 -16.02
CA LYS A 506 -15.05 -12.19 -17.13
C LYS A 506 -15.55 -11.73 -18.52
N ASN A 507 -16.44 -10.75 -18.59
CA ASN A 507 -16.98 -10.20 -19.83
C ASN A 507 -16.30 -8.88 -20.22
N GLY A 508 -15.33 -8.40 -19.45
CA GLY A 508 -14.67 -7.12 -19.67
C GLY A 508 -15.42 -5.92 -19.07
N GLU A 509 -16.46 -6.16 -18.25
CA GLU A 509 -17.23 -5.08 -17.63
C GLU A 509 -16.69 -4.73 -16.24
N ARG A 510 -16.78 -3.45 -15.86
CA ARG A 510 -16.27 -3.00 -14.56
C ARG A 510 -17.14 -3.54 -13.42
N VAL A 511 -16.54 -4.33 -12.54
CA VAL A 511 -17.16 -4.83 -11.30
C VAL A 511 -17.44 -3.64 -10.38
N SER A 512 -18.65 -3.59 -9.82
CA SER A 512 -19.02 -2.50 -8.93
C SER A 512 -18.14 -2.50 -7.68
N VAL A 513 -17.76 -1.31 -7.17
CA VAL A 513 -16.88 -1.20 -6.00
C VAL A 513 -17.39 -1.95 -4.76
N TYR A 514 -18.71 -2.10 -4.60
CA TYR A 514 -19.32 -2.85 -3.50
C TYR A 514 -19.18 -4.37 -3.62
N GLN A 515 -18.97 -4.85 -4.85
CA GLN A 515 -18.75 -6.26 -5.15
C GLN A 515 -17.28 -6.63 -5.08
N ARG A 516 -16.39 -5.62 -5.09
CA ARG A 516 -14.95 -5.85 -4.94
C ARG A 516 -14.64 -6.25 -3.50
N PRO A 517 -13.68 -7.15 -3.29
CA PRO A 517 -13.18 -7.44 -1.96
C PRO A 517 -12.65 -6.15 -1.34
N ASN A 518 -13.12 -5.80 -0.15
CA ASN A 518 -12.65 -4.64 0.59
C ASN A 518 -12.48 -5.06 2.05
N PHE A 519 -11.23 -4.97 2.52
CA PHE A 519 -10.81 -5.36 3.86
C PHE A 519 -10.61 -4.13 4.77
N TYR A 520 -11.26 -3.03 4.43
CA TYR A 520 -11.42 -1.84 5.26
C TYR A 520 -10.12 -1.25 5.85
N PRO A 521 -9.01 -1.08 5.10
CA PRO A 521 -7.75 -0.60 5.68
C PRO A 521 -7.87 0.79 6.34
N GLU A 522 -8.64 1.70 5.74
CA GLU A 522 -8.90 3.03 6.33
C GLU A 522 -9.86 2.94 7.52
N GLY A 523 -10.91 2.12 7.40
CA GLY A 523 -11.88 1.88 8.46
C GLY A 523 -11.26 1.24 9.70
N PHE A 524 -10.41 0.24 9.50
CA PHE A 524 -9.66 -0.43 10.56
C PHE A 524 -8.65 0.51 11.23
N SER A 525 -7.96 1.34 10.42
CA SER A 525 -7.09 2.40 10.96
C SER A 525 -7.86 3.44 11.77
N LYS A 526 -9.06 3.86 11.35
CA LYS A 526 -9.94 4.74 12.14
C LYS A 526 -10.32 4.14 13.49
N TRP A 527 -10.61 2.84 13.52
CA TRP A 527 -10.87 2.13 14.77
C TRP A 527 -9.63 2.18 15.68
N LEU A 528 -8.44 1.90 15.15
CA LEU A 528 -7.18 1.99 15.90
C LEU A 528 -6.89 3.41 16.41
N PHE A 529 -7.11 4.46 15.60
CA PHE A 529 -6.94 5.85 16.03
C PHE A 529 -7.80 6.20 17.24
N ASN A 530 -9.07 5.75 17.23
CA ASN A 530 -9.99 5.95 18.34
C ASN A 530 -9.49 5.32 19.65
N MET A 531 -8.73 4.22 19.58
CA MET A 531 -8.13 3.57 20.76
C MET A 531 -7.11 4.45 21.49
N THR A 532 -6.49 5.38 20.78
CA THR A 532 -5.44 6.29 21.32
C THR A 532 -6.00 7.64 21.74
N ASN A 533 -7.34 7.80 21.78
CA ASN A 533 -7.99 9.10 21.88
C ASN A 533 -7.53 10.09 20.78
N ASN A 534 -7.16 9.56 19.60
CA ASN A 534 -6.58 10.29 18.48
C ASN A 534 -5.25 10.99 18.81
N GLN A 535 -4.44 10.45 19.72
CA GLN A 535 -3.04 10.86 19.84
C GLN A 535 -2.22 10.37 18.65
N ILE A 536 -2.56 9.18 18.15
CA ILE A 536 -2.13 8.66 16.86
C ILE A 536 -3.32 8.78 15.91
N ASP A 537 -3.17 9.60 14.87
CA ASP A 537 -4.18 9.83 13.84
C ASP A 537 -3.51 10.14 12.49
N LYS A 538 -4.31 10.47 11.47
CA LYS A 538 -3.81 10.83 10.14
C LYS A 538 -2.90 12.07 10.15
N LYS A 539 -3.08 13.00 11.10
CA LYS A 539 -2.17 14.16 11.24
C LYS A 539 -0.84 13.73 11.83
N TRP A 540 -0.85 12.90 12.88
CA TRP A 540 0.36 12.30 13.43
C TRP A 540 1.15 11.55 12.35
N MET A 541 0.47 10.74 11.55
CA MET A 541 1.08 10.05 10.39
C MET A 541 1.75 11.05 9.45
N ARG A 542 1.06 12.13 9.07
CA ARG A 542 1.59 13.18 8.20
C ARG A 542 2.79 13.93 8.80
N ASP A 543 2.84 14.11 10.11
CA ASP A 543 3.92 14.86 10.76
C ASP A 543 5.17 14.00 11.02
N ASN A 544 4.99 12.69 11.23
CA ASN A 544 6.04 11.78 11.68
C ASN A 544 6.48 10.79 10.59
N ILE A 545 5.56 10.28 9.77
CA ILE A 545 5.82 9.25 8.76
C ILE A 545 5.82 9.90 7.37
N THR A 546 6.87 10.68 7.10
CA THR A 546 7.09 11.36 5.80
C THR A 546 8.37 10.88 5.13
N TYR A 547 8.27 10.54 3.84
CA TYR A 547 9.35 10.14 2.95
C TYR A 547 10.22 11.34 2.60
N ASP A 548 10.99 11.82 3.56
CA ASP A 548 11.89 12.93 3.32
C ASP A 548 13.26 12.73 3.89
N ILE A 549 14.21 13.05 3.01
CA ILE A 549 15.51 13.59 3.39
C ILE A 549 15.27 14.98 3.96
N ASN A 550 16.06 15.36 4.96
CA ASN A 550 16.04 16.68 5.55
C ASN A 550 16.02 17.81 4.49
N ASP A 551 14.99 18.66 4.54
CA ASP A 551 14.77 19.78 3.61
C ASP A 551 15.37 21.10 4.10
N LYS A 552 16.16 21.09 5.17
CA LYS A 552 16.87 22.30 5.62
C LYS A 552 17.97 22.64 4.62
N LYS A 553 18.06 23.92 4.25
CA LYS A 553 19.19 24.45 3.50
C LYS A 553 20.48 24.29 4.31
N SER A 554 21.55 23.83 3.66
CA SER A 554 22.85 23.76 4.31
C SER A 554 23.35 25.18 4.61
N PRO A 555 23.99 25.45 5.77
CA PRO A 555 24.55 26.78 6.07
C PRO A 555 25.53 27.29 5.01
N ASN A 556 26.13 26.37 4.24
CA ASN A 556 27.16 26.65 3.24
C ASN A 556 26.68 26.42 1.79
N LEU A 557 25.42 26.01 1.56
CA LEU A 557 24.87 25.80 0.22
C LEU A 557 23.48 26.45 0.12
N GLU A 558 23.20 27.16 -0.97
CA GLU A 558 21.93 27.89 -1.15
C GLU A 558 20.70 26.98 -1.37
N ILE A 559 20.90 25.66 -1.41
CA ILE A 559 19.90 24.64 -1.76
C ILE A 559 19.76 23.57 -0.68
N SER A 560 18.56 23.00 -0.54
CA SER A 560 18.34 21.80 0.28
C SER A 560 18.65 20.51 -0.49
N ALA A 561 18.71 19.37 0.22
CA ALA A 561 18.85 18.06 -0.43
C ALA A 561 17.65 17.77 -1.35
N ARG A 562 16.44 18.18 -0.92
CA ARG A 562 15.21 18.08 -1.72
C ARG A 562 15.28 18.93 -2.98
N ASP A 563 15.72 20.19 -2.88
CA ASP A 563 15.90 21.08 -4.04
C ASP A 563 16.81 20.44 -5.08
N GLN A 564 17.90 19.81 -4.63
CA GLN A 564 18.84 19.12 -5.50
C GLN A 564 18.20 17.90 -6.18
N MET A 565 17.41 17.10 -5.44
CA MET A 565 16.68 15.97 -6.02
C MET A 565 15.71 16.40 -7.11
N VAL A 566 14.95 17.48 -6.89
CA VAL A 566 14.01 18.02 -7.89
C VAL A 566 14.77 18.44 -9.14
N LYS A 567 15.91 19.13 -9.00
CA LYS A 567 16.77 19.50 -10.15
C LYS A 567 17.28 18.28 -10.93
N ILE A 568 17.77 17.25 -10.23
CA ILE A 568 18.23 16.00 -10.85
C ILE A 568 17.08 15.34 -11.61
N ALA A 569 15.91 15.25 -10.98
CA ALA A 569 14.75 14.67 -11.62
C ALA A 569 14.34 15.41 -12.90
N GLU A 570 14.28 16.75 -12.85
CA GLU A 570 13.99 17.57 -14.03
C GLU A 570 15.03 17.38 -15.14
N ALA A 571 16.31 17.22 -14.81
CA ALA A 571 17.37 17.00 -15.78
C ALA A 571 17.34 15.58 -16.37
N GLY A 572 17.07 14.57 -15.56
CA GLY A 572 16.97 13.15 -15.93
C GLY A 572 15.61 12.75 -16.52
N LYS A 573 14.76 13.73 -16.84
CA LYS A 573 13.38 13.56 -17.29
C LYS A 573 13.28 13.13 -18.75
N TYR A 574 12.57 12.03 -18.97
CA TYR A 574 12.08 11.61 -20.28
C TYR A 574 10.56 11.44 -20.25
N GLU A 575 9.84 12.09 -21.16
CA GLU A 575 8.38 11.97 -21.27
C GLU A 575 7.95 11.59 -22.69
N ASN A 576 7.08 10.59 -22.79
CA ASN A 576 6.33 10.30 -24.00
C ASN A 576 4.84 10.51 -23.72
N ILE A 577 4.36 11.72 -24.07
CA ILE A 577 2.99 12.18 -23.81
C ILE A 577 1.97 11.26 -24.48
N ASN A 578 2.25 10.79 -25.70
CA ASN A 578 1.33 9.93 -26.47
C ASN A 578 1.12 8.56 -25.82
N LEU A 579 2.07 8.10 -25.00
CA LEU A 579 1.99 6.83 -24.28
C LEU A 579 1.57 6.99 -22.81
N GLY A 580 1.48 8.22 -22.31
CA GLY A 580 1.36 8.48 -20.88
C GLY A 580 2.57 7.94 -20.10
N LEU A 581 3.79 8.01 -20.63
CA LEU A 581 4.99 7.48 -19.98
C LEU A 581 5.92 8.59 -19.50
N GLY A 582 6.27 8.57 -18.22
CA GLY A 582 7.33 9.40 -17.63
C GLY A 582 8.43 8.54 -17.04
N ILE A 583 9.70 8.84 -17.36
CA ILE A 583 10.88 8.17 -16.82
C ILE A 583 11.79 9.23 -16.19
N VAL A 584 12.29 8.92 -14.99
CA VAL A 584 13.27 9.72 -14.25
C VAL A 584 14.53 8.90 -14.07
N ASN A 585 15.65 9.46 -14.50
CA ASN A 585 16.96 8.85 -14.32
C ASN A 585 17.77 9.62 -13.26
N ALA A 586 18.49 8.89 -12.40
CA ALA A 586 19.48 9.47 -11.49
C ALA A 586 20.75 8.62 -11.47
N THR A 587 21.88 9.25 -11.80
CA THR A 587 23.21 8.63 -11.74
C THR A 587 23.66 8.43 -10.30
N TYR A 588 24.69 7.60 -10.12
CA TYR A 588 25.26 7.35 -8.80
C TYR A 588 25.85 8.62 -8.16
N ASP A 589 26.52 9.47 -8.97
CA ASP A 589 27.15 10.70 -8.48
C ASP A 589 26.13 11.77 -8.10
N GLU A 590 25.06 11.93 -8.88
CA GLU A 590 23.95 12.83 -8.55
C GLU A 590 23.30 12.44 -7.21
N MET A 591 23.09 11.14 -6.97
CA MET A 591 22.57 10.68 -5.68
C MET A 591 23.57 10.87 -4.54
N LYS A 592 24.88 10.73 -4.78
CA LYS A 592 25.91 11.04 -3.77
C LYS A 592 25.95 12.52 -3.41
N GLU A 593 25.70 13.41 -4.35
CA GLU A 593 25.59 14.84 -4.08
C GLU A 593 24.43 15.13 -3.13
N VAL A 594 23.25 14.55 -3.41
CA VAL A 594 22.09 14.65 -2.51
C VAL A 594 22.41 14.10 -1.13
N LEU A 595 23.06 12.94 -1.04
CA LEU A 595 23.48 12.33 0.23
C LEU A 595 24.38 13.28 1.04
N LYS A 596 25.38 13.88 0.38
CA LYS A 596 26.31 14.81 1.03
C LYS A 596 25.59 16.03 1.60
N ILE A 597 24.61 16.58 0.87
CA ILE A 597 23.82 17.72 1.35
C ILE A 597 22.96 17.31 2.55
N ALA A 598 22.35 16.13 2.49
CA ALA A 598 21.51 15.60 3.56
C ALA A 598 22.27 15.38 4.87
N GLN A 599 23.47 14.79 4.79
CA GLN A 599 24.29 14.44 5.93
C GLN A 599 24.82 15.65 6.72
N VAL A 600 24.76 16.86 6.16
CA VAL A 600 25.06 18.10 6.90
C VAL A 600 24.12 18.29 8.08
N HIS A 601 22.84 17.95 7.93
CA HIS A 601 21.82 18.11 8.97
C HIS A 601 21.43 16.80 9.64
N GLU A 602 21.60 15.68 8.95
CA GLU A 602 21.21 14.35 9.42
C GLU A 602 22.31 13.34 9.04
N PRO A 603 23.41 13.26 9.81
CA PRO A 603 24.62 12.48 9.48
C PRO A 603 24.38 10.99 9.22
N GLU A 604 23.30 10.45 9.78
CA GLU A 604 22.87 9.07 9.65
C GLU A 604 22.06 8.77 8.37
N THR A 605 21.83 9.78 7.52
CA THR A 605 21.18 9.56 6.21
C THR A 605 22.02 8.58 5.40
N SER A 606 21.39 7.54 4.86
CA SER A 606 22.04 6.53 4.04
C SER A 606 21.79 6.75 2.54
N PHE A 607 22.60 6.11 1.69
CA PHE A 607 22.35 6.12 0.25
C PHE A 607 21.01 5.46 -0.13
N LEU A 608 20.53 4.49 0.66
CA LEU A 608 19.21 3.88 0.48
C LEU A 608 18.08 4.88 0.79
N ASP A 609 18.27 5.75 1.78
CA ASP A 609 17.32 6.82 2.09
C ASP A 609 17.18 7.79 0.91
N VAL A 610 18.31 8.13 0.25
CA VAL A 610 18.29 8.93 -0.98
C VAL A 610 17.54 8.23 -2.11
N GLN A 611 17.86 6.97 -2.39
CA GLN A 611 17.18 6.17 -3.41
C GLN A 611 15.66 6.09 -3.16
N ASN A 612 15.26 5.90 -1.90
CA ASN A 612 13.84 5.82 -1.54
C ASN A 612 13.16 7.18 -1.63
N ALA A 613 13.84 8.26 -1.25
CA ALA A 613 13.29 9.61 -1.38
C ALA A 613 12.97 9.96 -2.83
N PHE A 614 13.80 9.59 -3.81
CA PHE A 614 13.46 9.76 -5.23
C PHE A 614 12.18 9.01 -5.65
N LYS A 615 11.90 7.84 -5.06
CA LYS A 615 10.71 7.04 -5.39
C LYS A 615 9.41 7.63 -4.86
N TYR A 616 9.46 8.24 -3.68
CA TYR A 616 8.27 8.61 -2.89
C TYR A 616 8.07 10.11 -2.77
N SER A 617 9.00 10.92 -3.30
CA SER A 617 8.90 12.38 -3.29
C SER A 617 8.02 12.94 -4.40
N GLU A 618 7.75 14.24 -4.25
CA GLU A 618 7.17 15.13 -5.27
C GLU A 618 7.79 14.94 -6.66
N VAL A 619 9.06 14.51 -6.73
CA VAL A 619 9.75 14.09 -7.94
C VAL A 619 8.89 13.17 -8.79
N MET A 620 8.43 12.02 -8.28
CA MET A 620 7.58 11.11 -9.08
C MET A 620 6.18 11.67 -9.35
N GLY A 621 5.70 12.57 -8.49
CA GLY A 621 4.45 13.31 -8.69
C GLY A 621 4.50 14.26 -9.89
N GLN A 622 5.65 14.90 -10.13
CA GLN A 622 5.88 15.84 -11.25
C GLN A 622 5.79 15.19 -12.63
N PHE A 623 5.98 13.86 -12.75
CA PHE A 623 5.86 13.12 -14.03
C PHE A 623 4.46 12.53 -14.26
N ARG A 624 3.61 12.57 -13.24
CA ARG A 624 2.21 12.13 -13.33
C ARG A 624 1.26 13.28 -13.66
N GLY A 625 1.67 14.53 -13.43
CA GLY A 625 0.92 15.71 -13.87
C GLY A 625 0.97 15.86 -15.40
N GLU A 626 -0.10 16.33 -16.04
CA GLU A 626 0.04 16.93 -17.38
C GLU A 626 1.13 18.01 -17.33
N THR A 627 2.03 18.07 -18.29
CA THR A 627 2.93 19.21 -18.45
C THR A 627 2.11 20.32 -19.13
N MET A 628 1.13 20.90 -18.42
CA MET A 628 0.24 21.87 -19.04
C MET A 628 1.01 23.15 -19.36
N LYS A 629 0.90 23.49 -20.64
CA LYS A 629 1.52 24.56 -21.43
C LYS A 629 1.11 25.96 -20.96
N SER A 630 1.20 26.29 -19.67
CA SER A 630 0.85 27.61 -19.13
C SER A 630 1.98 28.17 -18.28
N LEU A 631 2.97 28.82 -18.91
CA LEU A 631 3.80 29.86 -18.27
C LEU A 631 4.56 30.70 -19.31
N MET A 632 3.92 31.01 -20.44
CA MET A 632 4.40 32.06 -21.36
C MET A 632 3.99 33.48 -20.90
N THR A 633 3.43 33.65 -19.70
CA THR A 633 2.80 34.93 -19.29
C THR A 633 3.09 35.42 -17.86
N ALA A 634 4.00 34.82 -17.09
CA ALA A 634 4.39 35.39 -15.77
C ALA A 634 5.86 35.80 -15.76
N GLY A 635 6.11 37.02 -15.26
CA GLY A 635 7.35 37.77 -15.42
C GLY A 635 8.64 37.09 -14.91
N LYS A 636 9.75 37.58 -15.47
CA LYS A 636 11.13 37.26 -15.10
C LYS A 636 11.40 37.62 -13.63
N ASN A 637 11.33 36.65 -12.72
CA ASN A 637 12.07 36.54 -11.45
C ASN A 637 11.37 35.58 -10.45
N ILE A 638 10.99 34.39 -10.91
CA ILE A 638 10.59 33.29 -10.03
C ILE A 638 11.60 32.17 -10.28
N SER A 639 12.04 31.45 -9.25
CA SER A 639 13.00 30.36 -9.43
C SER A 639 12.38 29.29 -10.34
N LYS A 640 13.19 28.62 -11.17
CA LYS A 640 12.67 27.59 -12.09
C LYS A 640 11.94 26.45 -11.37
N ALA A 641 12.26 26.20 -10.10
CA ALA A 641 11.59 25.21 -9.24
C ALA A 641 10.14 25.58 -8.92
N ASP A 642 9.82 26.87 -8.79
CA ASP A 642 8.46 27.35 -8.49
C ASP A 642 7.58 27.45 -9.77
N GLN A 643 8.17 27.29 -10.97
CA GLN A 643 7.50 27.56 -12.25
C GLN A 643 6.87 26.32 -12.92
N LYS A 644 6.82 25.13 -12.31
CA LYS A 644 6.33 23.93 -13.02
C LYS A 644 5.44 22.95 -12.22
N GLU A 645 4.52 23.47 -11.41
CA GLU A 645 3.56 22.65 -10.66
C GLU A 645 2.17 22.51 -11.31
N VAL A 646 2.08 22.21 -12.61
CA VAL A 646 0.77 22.33 -13.29
C VAL A 646 0.40 21.08 -14.09
N GLY A 647 -0.20 20.11 -13.41
CA GLY A 647 -1.01 19.06 -14.01
C GLY A 647 -1.86 18.27 -13.00
N GLU A 648 -3.08 17.88 -13.37
CA GLU A 648 -3.84 16.85 -12.65
C GLU A 648 -3.15 15.48 -12.83
N TYR A 649 -3.25 14.59 -11.84
CA TYR A 649 -2.78 13.20 -11.96
C TYR A 649 -3.55 12.55 -13.12
N ASP A 650 -2.84 12.20 -14.18
CA ASP A 650 -3.42 11.43 -15.26
C ASP A 650 -3.39 9.95 -14.86
N ALA A 651 -4.58 9.39 -14.73
CA ALA A 651 -4.77 8.02 -14.27
C ALA A 651 -4.14 7.02 -15.23
N ASP A 652 -3.98 7.34 -16.52
CA ASP A 652 -3.45 6.41 -17.53
C ASP A 652 -1.91 6.48 -17.63
N LYS A 653 -1.23 7.19 -16.71
CA LYS A 653 0.24 7.33 -16.75
C LYS A 653 1.00 6.22 -16.05
N ILE A 654 2.07 5.79 -16.71
CA ILE A 654 3.12 4.94 -16.15
C ILE A 654 4.31 5.85 -15.80
N ALA A 655 4.74 5.82 -14.54
CA ALA A 655 5.90 6.56 -14.06
C ALA A 655 6.99 5.57 -13.62
N VAL A 656 8.21 5.76 -14.12
CA VAL A 656 9.35 4.90 -13.80
C VAL A 656 10.48 5.74 -13.25
N PHE A 657 11.04 5.34 -12.11
CA PHE A 657 12.33 5.83 -11.65
C PHE A 657 13.39 4.77 -11.89
N ILE A 658 14.49 5.16 -12.53
CA ILE A 658 15.66 4.33 -12.79
C ILE A 658 16.88 5.01 -12.15
N CYS A 659 17.63 4.28 -11.35
CA CYS A 659 18.84 4.83 -10.74
C CYS A 659 19.99 3.84 -10.71
N GLU A 660 21.22 4.36 -10.73
CA GLU A 660 22.43 3.55 -10.51
C GLU A 660 22.56 3.30 -9.00
N SER A 661 22.07 2.15 -8.53
CA SER A 661 22.02 1.84 -7.09
C SER A 661 23.34 1.34 -6.51
N GLU A 662 24.25 0.85 -7.36
CA GLU A 662 25.61 0.40 -6.98
C GLU A 662 26.58 0.77 -8.12
N ARG A 663 27.84 1.03 -7.77
CA ARG A 663 28.93 1.28 -8.73
C ARG A 663 30.16 0.46 -8.35
N ALA A 664 30.78 -0.17 -9.34
CA ALA A 664 31.97 -0.97 -9.17
C ALA A 664 33.10 -0.13 -8.55
N GLY A 665 33.77 -0.70 -7.55
CA GLY A 665 34.80 -0.04 -6.77
C GLY A 665 34.27 0.87 -5.65
N GLU A 666 32.98 1.15 -5.61
CA GLU A 666 32.36 1.97 -4.56
C GLU A 666 31.73 1.11 -3.48
N LEU A 667 31.73 1.62 -2.24
CA LEU A 667 31.09 0.95 -1.11
C LEU A 667 29.56 0.94 -1.29
N ASN A 668 28.96 -0.25 -1.17
CA ASN A 668 27.52 -0.42 -1.12
C ASN A 668 26.96 -0.24 0.31
N THR A 669 25.65 -0.43 0.47
CA THR A 669 24.96 -0.30 1.78
C THR A 669 25.40 -1.30 2.83
N GLU A 670 26.10 -2.37 2.46
CA GLU A 670 26.63 -3.38 3.37
C GLU A 670 28.07 -3.06 3.78
N GLY A 671 28.65 -1.96 3.27
CA GLY A 671 30.05 -1.63 3.47
C GLY A 671 31.01 -2.48 2.62
N LYS A 672 30.50 -3.18 1.60
CA LYS A 672 31.30 -3.94 0.64
C LYS A 672 31.57 -3.10 -0.61
N ARG A 673 32.80 -3.14 -1.14
CA ARG A 673 33.02 -2.59 -2.48
C ARG A 673 32.29 -3.43 -3.51
N SER A 674 31.40 -2.77 -4.24
CA SER A 674 30.67 -3.42 -5.32
C SER A 674 31.67 -3.88 -6.37
N VAL A 675 31.54 -5.11 -6.83
CA VAL A 675 32.36 -5.65 -7.93
C VAL A 675 31.79 -5.29 -9.30
N GLU A 676 30.52 -4.89 -9.32
CA GLU A 676 29.73 -4.58 -10.51
C GLU A 676 28.88 -3.35 -10.26
N ASN A 677 28.31 -2.80 -11.33
CA ASN A 677 27.31 -1.76 -11.23
C ASN A 677 25.92 -2.38 -11.12
N ALA A 678 24.96 -1.61 -10.61
CA ALA A 678 23.57 -2.02 -10.58
C ALA A 678 22.62 -0.88 -10.95
N LEU A 679 21.61 -1.20 -11.76
CA LEU A 679 20.43 -0.35 -11.94
C LEU A 679 19.30 -0.85 -11.06
N ARG A 680 18.57 0.08 -10.45
CA ARG A 680 17.33 -0.18 -9.72
C ARG A 680 16.19 0.54 -10.40
N PHE A 681 15.05 -0.14 -10.49
CA PHE A 681 13.85 0.34 -11.13
C PHE A 681 12.72 0.42 -10.10
N SER A 682 11.91 1.46 -10.21
CA SER A 682 10.68 1.62 -9.45
C SER A 682 9.57 1.99 -10.41
N PHE A 683 8.70 1.02 -10.68
CA PHE A 683 7.56 1.16 -11.58
C PHE A 683 6.34 1.60 -10.78
N ARG A 684 5.59 2.53 -11.35
CA ARG A 684 4.30 2.96 -10.85
C ARG A 684 3.33 3.08 -12.01
N SER A 685 2.14 2.55 -11.84
CA SER A 685 1.06 2.61 -12.82
C SER A 685 -0.24 2.89 -12.08
N GLN A 686 -1.32 2.99 -12.85
CA GLN A 686 -2.65 3.15 -12.30
C GLN A 686 -3.02 1.95 -11.42
N GLU A 687 -3.74 2.26 -10.35
CA GLU A 687 -4.54 1.28 -9.61
C GLU A 687 -5.43 0.47 -10.55
N GLY A 688 -5.42 -0.86 -10.38
CA GLY A 688 -6.22 -1.77 -11.21
C GLY A 688 -5.60 -2.20 -12.53
N THR A 689 -4.41 -1.73 -12.85
CA THR A 689 -3.67 -2.19 -14.03
C THR A 689 -2.61 -3.21 -13.63
N ILE A 690 -2.12 -3.98 -14.60
CA ILE A 690 -1.01 -4.94 -14.43
C ILE A 690 0.36 -4.36 -14.78
N TYR A 691 0.41 -3.12 -15.26
CA TYR A 691 1.57 -2.64 -16.03
C TYR A 691 2.85 -2.56 -15.20
N ALA A 692 2.79 -2.18 -13.91
CA ALA A 692 4.00 -2.12 -13.10
C ALA A 692 4.60 -3.52 -12.88
N GLU A 693 3.77 -4.49 -12.54
CA GLU A 693 4.17 -5.89 -12.36
C GLU A 693 4.69 -6.49 -13.68
N LEU A 694 3.96 -6.29 -14.77
CA LEU A 694 4.32 -6.78 -16.10
C LEU A 694 5.70 -6.26 -16.52
N LEU A 695 5.95 -4.95 -16.39
CA LEU A 695 7.25 -4.35 -16.70
C LEU A 695 8.35 -4.87 -15.76
N ALA A 696 8.10 -4.92 -14.45
CA ALA A 696 9.07 -5.38 -13.46
C ALA A 696 9.55 -6.82 -13.71
N SER A 697 8.67 -7.68 -14.23
CA SER A 697 9.00 -9.08 -14.53
C SER A 697 10.12 -9.25 -15.56
N LEU A 698 10.36 -8.25 -16.42
CA LEU A 698 11.49 -8.24 -17.36
C LEU A 698 12.81 -7.88 -16.66
N PHE A 699 12.77 -7.07 -15.61
CA PHE A 699 13.95 -6.51 -14.93
C PHE A 699 14.25 -7.25 -13.63
N ASN A 700 14.16 -8.59 -13.63
CA ASN A 700 14.35 -9.43 -12.44
C ASN A 700 13.60 -8.91 -11.19
N GLY A 701 12.40 -8.41 -11.42
CA GLY A 701 11.61 -7.65 -10.47
C GLY A 701 10.33 -8.34 -10.04
N GLY A 702 9.59 -7.67 -9.15
CA GLY A 702 8.30 -8.12 -8.64
C GLY A 702 7.57 -7.01 -7.90
N GLY A 703 6.31 -7.27 -7.56
CA GLY A 703 5.41 -6.35 -6.87
C GLY A 703 3.97 -6.53 -7.34
N HIS A 704 3.15 -5.50 -7.15
CA HIS A 704 1.75 -5.50 -7.55
C HIS A 704 1.53 -4.70 -8.82
N GLY A 705 0.41 -4.93 -9.48
CA GLY A 705 0.02 -4.29 -10.72
C GLY A 705 0.17 -2.76 -10.74
N GLY A 706 -0.05 -2.08 -9.60
CA GLY A 706 0.10 -0.63 -9.41
C GLY A 706 1.47 -0.12 -8.93
N ALA A 707 2.32 -0.99 -8.37
CA ALA A 707 3.65 -0.63 -7.87
C ALA A 707 4.55 -1.86 -7.82
N ALA A 708 5.69 -1.80 -8.52
CA ALA A 708 6.65 -2.88 -8.56
C ALA A 708 8.08 -2.32 -8.63
N GLY A 709 9.07 -3.19 -8.40
CA GLY A 709 10.48 -2.84 -8.51
C GLY A 709 11.25 -3.87 -9.32
N GLY A 710 12.37 -3.45 -9.90
CA GLY A 710 13.27 -4.32 -10.66
C GLY A 710 14.72 -3.94 -10.44
N HIS A 711 15.63 -4.78 -10.94
CA HIS A 711 17.07 -4.54 -10.91
C HIS A 711 17.79 -5.19 -12.09
N ILE A 712 18.90 -4.58 -12.51
CA ILE A 712 19.88 -5.18 -13.41
C ILE A 712 21.24 -5.05 -12.72
N LYS A 713 22.02 -6.12 -12.65
CA LYS A 713 23.43 -6.07 -12.22
C LYS A 713 24.34 -6.51 -13.36
N GLY A 714 25.51 -5.90 -13.43
CA GLY A 714 26.54 -6.32 -14.37
C GLY A 714 27.73 -5.38 -14.39
N LYS A 715 28.84 -5.90 -14.94
CA LYS A 715 30.05 -5.10 -15.15
C LYS A 715 29.76 -3.94 -16.10
N ASP A 716 30.18 -2.74 -15.71
CA ASP A 716 30.06 -1.49 -16.49
C ASP A 716 28.62 -1.11 -16.90
N VAL A 717 27.61 -1.70 -16.24
CA VAL A 717 26.20 -1.33 -16.45
C VAL A 717 25.95 0.08 -15.94
N THR A 718 25.36 0.94 -16.76
CA THR A 718 24.99 2.33 -16.44
C THR A 718 23.61 2.64 -16.99
N LEU A 719 23.08 3.81 -16.70
CA LEU A 719 21.80 4.27 -17.27
C LEU A 719 21.80 4.29 -18.81
N ASN A 720 22.98 4.43 -19.43
CA ASN A 720 23.15 4.50 -20.88
C ASN A 720 23.48 3.15 -21.52
N SER A 721 23.65 2.08 -20.72
CA SER A 721 23.92 0.75 -21.26
C SER A 721 22.78 0.30 -22.16
N ALA A 722 23.16 -0.23 -23.32
CA ALA A 722 22.24 -0.89 -24.24
C ALA A 722 22.16 -2.38 -23.92
N PHE A 723 20.96 -2.94 -24.05
CA PHE A 723 20.65 -4.32 -23.71
C PHE A 723 19.91 -5.01 -24.84
N THR A 724 20.23 -6.29 -25.01
CA THR A 724 19.43 -7.23 -25.80
C THR A 724 18.62 -8.10 -24.85
N VAL A 725 17.32 -8.24 -25.12
CA VAL A 725 16.41 -9.06 -24.33
C VAL A 725 16.49 -10.50 -24.81
N LYS A 726 16.71 -11.45 -23.88
CA LYS A 726 16.60 -12.88 -24.13
C LYS A 726 15.43 -13.47 -23.37
N ALA A 727 14.72 -14.40 -24.01
CA ALA A 727 13.71 -15.26 -23.39
C ALA A 727 14.13 -16.72 -23.55
N ASN A 728 14.31 -17.44 -22.43
CA ASN A 728 14.85 -18.80 -22.40
C ASN A 728 16.13 -18.95 -23.23
N GLY A 729 17.05 -17.98 -23.09
CA GLY A 729 18.32 -17.92 -23.81
C GLY A 729 18.27 -17.43 -25.26
N LYS A 730 17.08 -17.20 -25.84
CA LYS A 730 16.92 -16.74 -27.23
C LYS A 730 16.67 -15.24 -27.30
N VAL A 731 17.37 -14.55 -28.20
CA VAL A 731 17.20 -13.10 -28.44
C VAL A 731 15.79 -12.79 -28.97
N ILE A 732 15.14 -11.80 -28.36
CA ILE A 732 13.81 -11.32 -28.75
C ILE A 732 13.92 -9.86 -29.22
N ASN A 733 13.79 -9.67 -30.53
CA ASN A 733 13.84 -8.33 -31.16
C ASN A 733 12.44 -7.72 -31.40
N ASP A 734 11.40 -8.55 -31.42
CA ASP A 734 10.02 -8.12 -31.64
C ASP A 734 9.33 -7.81 -30.30
N ASN A 735 8.91 -6.55 -30.13
CA ASN A 735 8.29 -6.07 -28.89
C ASN A 735 6.91 -6.68 -28.64
N LYS A 736 6.15 -6.97 -29.70
CA LYS A 736 4.83 -7.61 -29.59
C LYS A 736 4.95 -9.05 -29.13
N ILE A 737 5.98 -9.76 -29.60
CA ILE A 737 6.31 -11.11 -29.10
C ILE A 737 6.73 -11.03 -27.64
N LEU A 738 7.63 -10.10 -27.29
CA LEU A 738 8.08 -9.91 -25.91
C LEU A 738 6.91 -9.62 -24.95
N TYR A 739 6.03 -8.68 -25.32
CA TYR A 739 4.82 -8.36 -24.55
C TYR A 739 3.93 -9.59 -24.33
N LYS A 740 3.65 -10.38 -25.37
CA LYS A 740 2.86 -11.61 -25.23
C LYS A 740 3.51 -12.64 -24.31
N MET A 741 4.83 -12.75 -24.32
CA MET A 741 5.56 -13.65 -23.41
C MET A 741 5.47 -13.17 -21.96
N LEU A 742 5.56 -11.87 -21.71
CA LEU A 742 5.37 -11.28 -20.37
C LEU A 742 3.94 -11.50 -19.88
N MET A 743 2.94 -11.29 -20.74
CA MET A 743 1.53 -11.57 -20.43
C MET A 743 1.31 -13.04 -20.09
N LYS A 744 1.91 -13.97 -20.84
CA LYS A 744 1.82 -15.39 -20.54
C LYS A 744 2.38 -15.72 -19.15
N ASN A 745 3.50 -15.09 -18.76
CA ASN A 745 4.03 -15.25 -17.41
C ASN A 745 3.06 -14.68 -16.36
N TYR A 746 2.50 -13.50 -16.61
CA TYR A 746 1.49 -12.90 -15.73
C TYR A 746 0.28 -13.82 -15.53
N ASP A 747 -0.35 -14.28 -16.61
CA ASP A 747 -1.51 -15.17 -16.57
C ASP A 747 -1.19 -16.47 -15.82
N LEU A 748 0.01 -17.01 -16.06
CA LEU A 748 0.48 -18.22 -15.40
C LEU A 748 0.67 -18.03 -13.89
N MET A 749 1.21 -16.89 -13.46
CA MET A 749 1.37 -16.57 -12.03
C MET A 749 0.02 -16.41 -11.32
N HIS A 750 -1.03 -16.04 -12.07
CA HIS A 750 -2.38 -15.82 -11.56
C HIS A 750 -3.34 -16.99 -11.81
N ASP A 751 -2.91 -18.06 -12.50
CA ASP A 751 -3.74 -19.25 -12.72
C ASP A 751 -3.83 -20.09 -11.44
N LYS A 752 -4.99 -19.98 -10.76
CA LYS A 752 -5.33 -20.71 -9.53
C LYS A 752 -5.37 -22.23 -9.70
N LYS A 753 -5.41 -22.75 -10.94
CA LYS A 753 -5.43 -24.20 -11.21
C LYS A 753 -4.05 -24.83 -11.26
N LEU A 754 -3.00 -24.01 -11.42
CA LEU A 754 -1.63 -24.48 -11.51
C LEU A 754 -0.97 -24.54 -10.14
N THR A 755 -0.22 -25.61 -9.89
CA THR A 755 0.69 -25.68 -8.74
C THR A 755 1.88 -24.75 -8.95
N ALA A 756 2.64 -24.43 -7.90
CA ALA A 756 3.85 -23.63 -8.04
C ALA A 756 4.88 -24.31 -8.97
N ALA A 757 5.00 -25.64 -8.92
CA ALA A 757 5.86 -26.43 -9.79
C ALA A 757 5.42 -26.33 -11.25
N ASP A 758 4.11 -26.39 -11.51
CA ASP A 758 3.57 -26.18 -12.85
C ASP A 758 3.90 -24.78 -13.38
N ARG A 759 3.81 -23.77 -12.50
CA ARG A 759 4.12 -22.39 -12.85
C ARG A 759 5.60 -22.26 -13.22
N GLU A 760 6.51 -22.71 -12.34
CA GLU A 760 7.95 -22.61 -12.58
C GLU A 760 8.37 -23.38 -13.84
N ALA A 761 7.86 -24.60 -14.05
CA ALA A 761 8.20 -25.39 -15.24
C ALA A 761 7.76 -24.76 -16.57
N LYS A 762 6.73 -23.91 -16.54
CA LYS A 762 6.15 -23.27 -17.73
C LYS A 762 6.54 -21.80 -17.86
N LYS A 763 7.21 -21.24 -16.84
CA LYS A 763 7.64 -19.85 -16.78
C LYS A 763 8.68 -19.57 -17.86
N ILE A 764 8.56 -18.39 -18.47
CA ILE A 764 9.55 -17.88 -19.41
C ILE A 764 10.57 -17.09 -18.60
N HIS A 765 11.84 -17.46 -18.70
CA HIS A 765 12.93 -16.73 -18.05
C HIS A 765 13.42 -15.62 -18.97
N PHE A 766 13.34 -14.39 -18.50
CA PHE A 766 13.86 -13.22 -19.20
C PHE A 766 15.22 -12.81 -18.65
N GLU A 767 16.08 -12.34 -19.55
CA GLU A 767 17.41 -11.82 -19.23
C GLU A 767 17.68 -10.59 -20.09
N LEU A 768 18.22 -9.52 -19.49
CA LEU A 768 18.80 -8.39 -20.23
C LEU A 768 20.31 -8.55 -20.25
N VAL A 769 20.87 -8.69 -21.44
CA VAL A 769 22.31 -8.86 -21.64
C VAL A 769 22.87 -7.58 -22.23
N PRO A 770 23.94 -6.97 -21.66
CA PRO A 770 24.61 -5.82 -22.26
C PRO A 770 25.02 -6.10 -23.70
N ASP A 771 24.64 -5.21 -24.61
CA ASP A 771 24.88 -5.30 -26.05
C ASP A 771 24.85 -3.90 -26.66
N GLU A 772 25.96 -3.45 -27.24
CA GLU A 772 26.08 -2.12 -27.87
C GLU A 772 25.07 -1.89 -29.00
N LYS A 773 24.57 -2.96 -29.64
CA LYS A 773 23.54 -2.89 -30.69
C LYS A 773 22.12 -2.99 -30.14
N GLY A 774 21.99 -3.20 -28.82
CA GLY A 774 20.73 -3.31 -28.12
C GLY A 774 20.04 -1.96 -27.93
N ARG A 775 19.17 -1.89 -26.92
CA ARG A 775 18.42 -0.67 -26.56
C ARG A 775 18.62 -0.35 -25.09
N THR A 776 18.61 0.92 -24.73
CA THR A 776 18.63 1.32 -23.31
C THR A 776 17.39 0.79 -22.60
N SER A 777 17.49 0.61 -21.28
CA SER A 777 16.36 0.17 -20.46
C SER A 777 15.14 1.10 -20.62
N ALA A 778 15.36 2.41 -20.66
CA ALA A 778 14.32 3.41 -20.93
C ALA A 778 13.62 3.18 -22.28
N LYS A 779 14.37 2.85 -23.33
CA LYS A 779 13.80 2.58 -24.66
C LYS A 779 13.03 1.27 -24.71
N ILE A 780 13.53 0.22 -24.05
CA ILE A 780 12.82 -1.06 -23.91
C ILE A 780 11.49 -0.86 -23.19
N ILE A 781 11.47 -0.07 -22.11
CA ILE A 781 10.25 0.28 -21.37
C ILE A 781 9.28 1.02 -22.28
N GLU A 782 9.73 2.05 -23.00
CA GLU A 782 8.88 2.81 -23.92
C GLU A 782 8.22 1.91 -24.97
N ASP A 783 8.99 1.00 -25.56
CA ASP A 783 8.50 0.08 -26.58
C ASP A 783 7.49 -0.93 -26.01
N LEU A 784 7.69 -1.41 -24.77
CA LEU A 784 6.73 -2.29 -24.11
C LEU A 784 5.44 -1.57 -23.71
N VAL A 785 5.55 -0.34 -23.22
CA VAL A 785 4.37 0.48 -22.90
C VAL A 785 3.56 0.75 -24.15
N ARG A 786 4.21 0.96 -25.30
CA ARG A 786 3.52 1.07 -26.60
C ARG A 786 2.70 -0.17 -26.93
N GLU A 787 3.27 -1.38 -26.74
CA GLU A 787 2.52 -2.62 -26.94
C GLU A 787 1.38 -2.79 -25.92
N CYS A 788 1.60 -2.42 -24.65
CA CYS A 788 0.55 -2.41 -23.63
C CYS A 788 -0.62 -1.51 -24.01
N ARG A 789 -0.34 -0.37 -24.67
CA ARG A 789 -1.35 0.61 -25.12
C ARG A 789 -2.00 0.24 -26.44
N HIS A 790 -1.34 -0.53 -27.30
CA HIS A 790 -1.95 -1.07 -28.52
C HIS A 790 -2.88 -2.27 -28.27
N ALA A 791 -2.65 -3.01 -27.18
CA ALA A 791 -3.41 -4.19 -26.82
C ALA A 791 -4.66 -3.90 -25.96
N ALA A 792 -4.64 -2.79 -25.22
CA ALA A 792 -5.79 -2.21 -24.52
C ALA A 792 -6.68 -1.43 -25.51
#